data_AF-A0A364N4H0-F1
#
_entry.id   AF-A0A364N4H0-F1
#
_cell.length_a   1.000
_cell.length_b   1.000
_cell.length_c   1.000
_cell.angle_alpha   90.00
_cell.angle_beta   90.00
_cell.angle_gamma   90.00
#
_symmetry.space_group_name_H-M   'P 1'
#
loop_
_entity.id
_entity.type
_entity.pdbx_description
1 polymer ?
#
loop_
_entity_poly.entity_id
_entity_poly.type
_entity_poly.pdbx_seq_one_letter_code
_entity_poly.pdbx_strand_id
1 'polypeptide(L)'
;MASKKQQQEMVQVGSCPSKPQGVSRSASPFWRTTSNTATSPQGKKVIGASYSHADILNFSSLSVSGSNSRPRTPPSATHSRESSTAPSRSSKTISPRPARATYSYFLNDTHQDWNHGDDDDADNMFEDDEDEFGLPSIANMRRKGRRKQPTKPKDPGGAISKESLGSTAWRAIDSGDIAEERGIPNYPTAKKIEGKILRPQYQEILRDPANSLHLIEHPPVAPNASAKQIEEHSARTTRINKFKRILQASTISLSDLRDSAWSGVPSEVRAMTWQILLGYLPTSSERRVATLERKRKEYLEGVRQAFDRGTSGSAGAMAGGAAYPSATRGRGRGLDEAIWHQISIDVPRTNPHLELYSYEATQRSLERILYVWAIRHPASGYVQGINDLVTPFWQVFLGAYISDPDIEFGMDPGQLPKPVLDAVEADSFWCLTKLLDGIQDNYIAHQPGIQRQVSSLRDLTTRIDDGLAKHLQNEGVEFIQFSFRWMNCLLMREISVKNTIRMWDTYLAEEDGFSSFHLYVCAAFLVKWSDQLRKMDFQEIMMFLQSLPTRQWTEKDIELLLSEAFIWQSLFKGSGAHLKNTGSRGTGQQNSECLALAFPTPSIRPGKPVSFPQSTSIGFSTESNRGQRLPRPSTPLYITLLCAPGYYVQQLAILSLLYYCHKASQFEVSGFNALLYCESKRHPELAMAPPARPPFTELPLDKNGPPGNAWGLYGANDELGALNMITPPVVKAAAQEIQTGDRVSLDWYLNLPSHPSFNRPAFSWKMMNKAHPDGTKRTVNDDHLDFNTQGSSQWDGFRHYGYQSAKRYYGGRSQHDIESAEVIGIDRVAHSGGITARGVILDYPRYLERKGNKEVNALEANSITADVLKDMLREAGVQARDGDLLLLRTGFTRDYAKLDEDERKALKNKPPTFLGVQSDKQSLQWIWESGFVAVASDAPSFEMAPLVGPHNAPGGIWANESWEQEMQGGGLLHQWLLGGWGVMIGEMFDLEALCEKSVELGRSTCFVSSVPLKVPGGVASPPNAVAIF
;
A
#
# COMPACT_ATOMS: atom_id res chain seq x y z
N MET A 1 15.39 -68.16 -17.45
CA MET A 1 15.77 -68.69 -18.78
C MET A 1 15.33 -67.69 -19.84
N ALA A 2 16.05 -67.38 -20.93
CA ALA A 2 17.49 -67.47 -21.15
C ALA A 2 17.92 -66.48 -22.26
N SER A 3 18.96 -65.69 -21.96
CA SER A 3 20.05 -65.23 -22.84
C SER A 3 19.94 -65.25 -24.39
N LYS A 4 20.32 -64.08 -24.96
CA LYS A 4 21.43 -63.87 -25.93
C LYS A 4 21.29 -64.06 -27.46
N LYS A 5 21.80 -63.01 -28.12
CA LYS A 5 22.84 -62.95 -29.19
C LYS A 5 22.45 -62.92 -30.69
N GLN A 6 22.75 -61.75 -31.27
CA GLN A 6 23.75 -61.50 -32.34
C GLN A 6 23.95 -62.55 -33.45
N GLN A 7 23.75 -62.12 -34.71
CA GLN A 7 24.77 -61.82 -35.74
C GLN A 7 24.04 -61.46 -37.07
N GLN A 8 24.60 -60.92 -38.15
CA GLN A 8 25.67 -59.94 -38.41
C GLN A 8 25.78 -59.83 -39.96
N GLU A 9 25.68 -58.60 -40.50
CA GLU A 9 26.27 -58.12 -41.79
C GLU A 9 25.79 -58.49 -43.22
N MET A 10 25.60 -57.39 -43.99
CA MET A 10 26.17 -57.07 -45.32
C MET A 10 25.36 -57.25 -46.65
N VAL A 11 25.17 -56.08 -47.31
CA VAL A 11 25.46 -55.78 -48.74
C VAL A 11 24.33 -55.77 -49.81
N GLN A 12 23.82 -54.54 -50.04
CA GLN A 12 23.88 -53.74 -51.30
C GLN A 12 22.67 -53.48 -52.26
N VAL A 13 22.73 -52.24 -52.81
CA VAL A 13 22.12 -51.58 -53.99
C VAL A 13 20.59 -51.35 -54.07
N GLY A 14 20.18 -50.12 -54.46
CA GLY A 14 18.97 -49.95 -55.27
C GLY A 14 18.12 -48.66 -55.17
N SER A 15 18.67 -47.48 -55.54
CA SER A 15 17.96 -46.36 -56.22
C SER A 15 16.76 -45.59 -55.58
N CYS A 16 16.84 -44.26 -55.72
CA CYS A 16 15.78 -43.24 -55.51
C CYS A 16 14.81 -43.17 -56.75
N PRO A 17 13.59 -42.54 -56.69
CA PRO A 17 13.45 -41.07 -56.49
C PRO A 17 12.13 -40.47 -55.92
N SER A 18 12.23 -39.17 -55.56
CA SER A 18 11.23 -38.06 -55.65
C SER A 18 9.82 -38.11 -55.00
N LYS A 19 9.59 -37.09 -54.12
CA LYS A 19 8.36 -36.40 -53.64
C LYS A 19 7.22 -36.22 -54.68
N PRO A 20 5.90 -36.03 -54.32
CA PRO A 20 5.45 -34.95 -53.40
C PRO A 20 4.17 -35.14 -52.50
N GLN A 21 3.97 -34.13 -51.64
CA GLN A 21 2.77 -33.63 -50.88
C GLN A 21 1.45 -34.42 -50.79
N GLY A 22 0.82 -34.48 -49.58
CA GLY A 22 -0.59 -34.89 -49.43
C GLY A 22 -1.19 -35.12 -48.02
N VAL A 23 -1.42 -34.04 -47.26
CA VAL A 23 -2.56 -33.77 -46.31
C VAL A 23 -3.41 -34.92 -45.68
N SER A 24 -3.57 -34.86 -44.33
CA SER A 24 -4.76 -35.21 -43.50
C SER A 24 -4.78 -36.48 -42.60
N ARG A 25 -5.30 -36.26 -41.37
CA ARG A 25 -5.88 -37.20 -40.36
C ARG A 25 -4.98 -38.22 -39.64
N SER A 26 -4.88 -38.05 -38.32
CA SER A 26 -4.95 -39.15 -37.36
C SER A 26 -5.95 -38.80 -36.24
N ALA A 27 -6.93 -39.68 -36.02
CA ALA A 27 -7.88 -39.59 -34.91
C ALA A 27 -7.43 -40.52 -33.77
N SER A 28 -7.82 -40.19 -32.53
CA SER A 28 -7.53 -41.01 -31.35
C SER A 28 -8.14 -42.41 -31.43
N PRO A 29 -7.44 -43.45 -30.94
CA PRO A 29 -8.04 -44.75 -30.67
C PRO A 29 -8.73 -44.79 -29.29
N PHE A 30 -9.48 -45.89 -29.08
CA PHE A 30 -10.14 -46.32 -27.82
C PHE A 30 -11.52 -45.75 -27.48
N TRP A 31 -12.53 -46.34 -28.13
CA TRP A 31 -13.61 -47.00 -27.38
C TRP A 31 -13.77 -48.44 -27.86
N ARG A 32 -14.09 -49.36 -26.94
CA ARG A 32 -14.76 -50.62 -27.26
C ARG A 32 -15.72 -50.97 -26.13
N THR A 33 -16.97 -51.22 -26.48
CA THR A 33 -18.11 -51.41 -25.57
C THR A 33 -18.37 -52.88 -25.26
N THR A 34 -18.94 -53.14 -24.07
CA THR A 34 -19.75 -54.33 -23.78
C THR A 34 -20.79 -53.98 -22.71
N SER A 35 -21.99 -54.54 -22.84
CA SER A 35 -23.19 -54.20 -22.05
C SER A 35 -23.59 -55.33 -21.09
N ASN A 36 -24.13 -55.00 -19.90
CA ASN A 36 -25.37 -55.63 -19.39
C ASN A 36 -25.90 -55.08 -18.03
N THR A 37 -27.23 -54.90 -18.00
CA THR A 37 -28.20 -55.09 -16.89
C THR A 37 -27.92 -54.66 -15.43
N ALA A 38 -28.65 -53.63 -15.00
CA ALA A 38 -29.40 -53.47 -13.73
C ALA A 38 -28.96 -54.17 -12.42
N THR A 39 -28.69 -53.37 -11.37
CA THR A 39 -29.43 -53.32 -10.08
C THR A 39 -28.80 -52.32 -9.10
N SER A 40 -29.59 -51.87 -8.12
CA SER A 40 -29.21 -50.95 -7.02
C SER A 40 -29.73 -51.52 -5.68
N PRO A 41 -29.39 -50.96 -4.50
CA PRO A 41 -28.20 -50.19 -4.08
C PRO A 41 -27.55 -50.75 -2.78
N GLN A 42 -26.35 -50.25 -2.43
CA GLN A 42 -25.84 -49.90 -1.07
C GLN A 42 -24.30 -49.96 -1.04
N GLY A 43 -23.63 -49.01 -0.38
CA GLY A 43 -22.19 -48.80 -0.54
C GLY A 43 -21.39 -48.72 0.76
N LYS A 44 -20.10 -48.42 0.64
CA LYS A 44 -19.24 -47.89 1.73
C LYS A 44 -18.01 -47.16 1.18
N LYS A 45 -17.79 -45.96 1.73
CA LYS A 45 -16.57 -45.14 1.85
C LYS A 45 -15.28 -45.59 1.13
N VAL A 46 -14.71 -44.65 0.36
CA VAL A 46 -13.25 -44.43 0.26
C VAL A 46 -12.95 -43.03 0.81
N ILE A 47 -11.77 -42.85 1.41
CA ILE A 47 -11.33 -41.64 2.10
C ILE A 47 -10.47 -40.79 1.16
N GLY A 48 -10.73 -39.49 1.12
CA GLY A 48 -9.86 -38.48 0.50
C GLY A 48 -9.93 -37.20 1.32
N ALA A 49 -8.79 -36.65 1.72
CA ALA A 49 -8.73 -35.48 2.61
C ALA A 49 -8.96 -34.19 1.81
N SER A 50 -9.84 -33.33 2.34
CA SER A 50 -10.17 -32.02 1.77
C SER A 50 -9.74 -30.91 2.72
N TYR A 51 -8.96 -29.94 2.21
CA TYR A 51 -8.83 -28.62 2.82
C TYR A 51 -9.54 -27.61 1.93
N SER A 52 -10.63 -27.05 2.44
CA SER A 52 -11.40 -25.96 1.83
C SER A 52 -11.94 -25.12 2.98
N HIS A 53 -11.72 -23.81 2.93
CA HIS A 53 -12.41 -22.85 3.78
C HIS A 53 -12.84 -21.66 2.93
N ALA A 54 -14.14 -21.61 2.68
CA ALA A 54 -14.87 -20.44 2.23
C ALA A 54 -16.22 -20.49 2.95
N ASP A 55 -16.40 -19.64 3.96
CA ASP A 55 -17.65 -19.54 4.69
C ASP A 55 -18.57 -18.55 3.97
N ILE A 56 -19.63 -19.08 3.35
CA ILE A 56 -20.75 -18.29 2.80
C ILE A 56 -21.99 -18.58 3.65
N LEU A 57 -22.53 -17.55 4.30
CA LEU A 57 -23.77 -17.65 5.07
C LEU A 57 -24.99 -17.57 4.13
N ASN A 58 -25.95 -18.46 4.35
CA ASN A 58 -27.12 -18.64 3.48
C ASN A 58 -28.39 -18.05 4.11
N PHE A 59 -29.11 -17.20 3.39
CA PHE A 59 -30.32 -16.50 3.86
C PHE A 59 -31.57 -16.96 3.08
N SER A 60 -32.37 -17.90 3.64
CA SER A 60 -33.67 -18.25 3.06
C SER A 60 -34.65 -18.96 4.03
N SER A 61 -35.07 -18.29 5.11
CA SER A 61 -36.24 -18.64 5.95
C SER A 61 -36.46 -17.52 6.99
N LEU A 62 -37.62 -16.91 7.23
CA LEU A 62 -38.99 -17.05 6.70
C LEU A 62 -39.61 -15.65 6.51
N SER A 63 -40.78 -15.57 5.88
CA SER A 63 -41.58 -14.33 5.79
C SER A 63 -42.96 -14.49 6.42
N VAL A 64 -43.51 -13.35 6.91
CA VAL A 64 -44.94 -13.03 7.17
C VAL A 64 -45.53 -13.24 8.59
N SER A 65 -45.87 -12.10 9.22
CA SER A 65 -47.00 -11.78 10.15
C SER A 65 -47.00 -12.15 11.66
N GLY A 66 -47.49 -11.20 12.50
CA GLY A 66 -48.39 -11.61 13.62
C GLY A 66 -48.49 -10.89 14.98
N SER A 67 -48.38 -9.56 15.14
CA SER A 67 -49.02 -8.72 16.22
C SER A 67 -48.87 -8.99 17.76
N ASN A 68 -48.70 -7.89 18.52
CA ASN A 68 -49.18 -7.62 19.91
C ASN A 68 -48.72 -8.52 21.09
N SER A 69 -48.02 -8.05 22.14
CA SER A 69 -48.40 -6.96 23.06
C SER A 69 -47.42 -6.83 24.26
N ARG A 70 -47.44 -5.70 24.99
CA ARG A 70 -46.64 -5.42 26.22
C ARG A 70 -47.52 -4.79 27.31
N PRO A 71 -47.36 -5.17 28.60
CA PRO A 71 -47.11 -4.22 29.72
C PRO A 71 -46.16 -4.83 30.80
N ARG A 72 -45.69 -4.20 31.90
CA ARG A 72 -45.50 -2.79 32.37
C ARG A 72 -44.40 -2.78 33.47
N THR A 73 -43.86 -1.60 33.81
CA THR A 73 -43.04 -1.26 35.01
C THR A 73 -43.94 -0.76 36.17
N PRO A 74 -43.53 -0.63 37.48
CA PRO A 74 -42.62 0.43 38.02
C PRO A 74 -41.86 0.04 39.37
N PRO A 75 -41.42 0.95 40.30
CA PRO A 75 -40.20 1.79 40.23
C PRO A 75 -39.36 1.95 41.56
N SER A 76 -38.25 2.73 41.53
CA SER A 76 -37.70 3.62 42.62
C SER A 76 -37.20 3.04 43.98
N ALA A 77 -36.28 3.64 44.78
CA ALA A 77 -35.35 4.80 44.65
C ALA A 77 -34.30 4.90 45.82
N THR A 78 -33.29 5.78 45.66
CA THR A 78 -32.52 6.60 46.66
C THR A 78 -31.57 6.01 47.75
N HIS A 79 -30.32 6.54 47.77
CA HIS A 79 -29.42 6.92 48.92
C HIS A 79 -29.01 5.86 49.99
N SER A 80 -27.85 5.88 50.69
CA SER A 80 -26.64 6.76 50.74
C SER A 80 -25.49 6.15 51.60
N ARG A 81 -24.24 6.55 51.33
CA ARG A 81 -23.05 6.74 52.24
C ARG A 81 -22.49 5.63 53.18
N GLU A 82 -21.13 5.54 53.17
CA GLU A 82 -20.15 5.44 54.31
C GLU A 82 -20.40 4.46 55.50
N SER A 83 -19.42 3.85 56.21
CA SER A 83 -17.97 3.64 56.04
C SER A 83 -17.43 2.66 57.14
N SER A 84 -16.32 1.95 56.86
CA SER A 84 -15.29 1.48 57.83
C SER A 84 -15.59 0.58 59.06
N THR A 85 -14.91 -0.60 59.06
CA THR A 85 -14.21 -1.29 60.19
C THR A 85 -14.97 -1.99 61.34
N ALA A 86 -14.42 -3.13 61.80
CA ALA A 86 -14.90 -3.95 62.92
C ALA A 86 -13.74 -4.72 63.61
N PRO A 87 -13.87 -5.11 64.90
CA PRO A 87 -13.06 -6.22 65.44
C PRO A 87 -13.74 -7.16 66.48
N SER A 88 -13.60 -8.49 66.29
CA SER A 88 -13.46 -9.56 67.33
C SER A 88 -14.65 -9.85 68.32
N ARG A 89 -14.82 -11.02 68.97
CA ARG A 89 -14.10 -12.33 69.04
C ARG A 89 -14.96 -13.46 69.68
N SER A 90 -14.72 -14.74 69.32
CA SER A 90 -14.97 -16.00 70.11
C SER A 90 -16.43 -16.48 70.38
N SER A 91 -16.78 -17.78 70.52
CA SER A 91 -16.14 -19.08 70.14
C SER A 91 -17.08 -20.32 70.36
N LYS A 92 -16.70 -21.51 69.80
CA LYS A 92 -17.14 -22.92 70.08
C LYS A 92 -18.38 -23.53 69.34
N THR A 93 -18.43 -24.79 68.84
CA THR A 93 -17.45 -25.82 68.36
C THR A 93 -18.16 -26.97 67.54
N ILE A 94 -17.41 -27.72 66.69
CA ILE A 94 -17.64 -29.12 66.14
C ILE A 94 -18.30 -29.32 64.72
N SER A 95 -17.46 -29.28 63.66
CA SER A 95 -16.99 -30.38 62.74
C SER A 95 -17.92 -31.47 62.11
N PRO A 96 -17.52 -32.18 61.00
CA PRO A 96 -16.69 -31.77 59.82
C PRO A 96 -17.06 -32.42 58.44
N ARG A 97 -16.68 -31.77 57.31
CA ARG A 97 -16.00 -32.38 56.13
C ARG A 97 -15.59 -31.30 55.09
N PRO A 98 -14.44 -31.39 54.37
CA PRO A 98 -13.83 -30.24 53.71
C PRO A 98 -13.86 -30.24 52.17
N ALA A 99 -13.60 -29.07 51.58
CA ALA A 99 -13.21 -28.88 50.18
C ALA A 99 -12.06 -27.87 50.08
N ARG A 100 -11.21 -28.02 49.05
CA ARG A 100 -10.20 -27.07 48.49
C ARG A 100 -9.37 -26.18 49.42
N ALA A 101 -8.04 -26.18 49.19
CA ALA A 101 -7.18 -25.03 49.43
C ALA A 101 -6.03 -25.00 48.39
N THR A 102 -5.48 -23.81 48.14
CA THR A 102 -4.34 -23.57 47.25
C THR A 102 -3.21 -22.93 48.04
N TYR A 103 -1.95 -23.24 47.66
CA TYR A 103 -0.73 -22.45 47.85
C TYR A 103 -0.21 -22.17 49.29
N SER A 104 1.12 -22.20 49.43
CA SER A 104 1.91 -21.72 50.58
C SER A 104 1.60 -22.29 51.98
N TYR A 105 1.90 -23.58 52.21
CA TYR A 105 3.02 -23.96 53.10
C TYR A 105 3.33 -25.46 53.00
N PHE A 106 4.47 -25.79 52.40
CA PHE A 106 5.21 -27.02 52.68
C PHE A 106 6.72 -26.72 52.71
N LEU A 107 7.07 -25.64 53.43
CA LEU A 107 8.20 -25.69 54.34
C LEU A 107 7.66 -26.43 55.60
N ASN A 108 8.38 -27.25 56.35
CA ASN A 108 9.82 -27.24 56.59
C ASN A 108 10.19 -28.54 57.32
N ASP A 109 10.74 -29.56 56.64
CA ASP A 109 11.59 -30.56 57.31
C ASP A 109 12.38 -31.43 56.31
N THR A 110 13.67 -31.11 56.16
CA THR A 110 14.80 -32.05 56.26
C THR A 110 16.06 -31.18 56.14
N HIS A 111 16.42 -30.54 57.25
CA HIS A 111 17.79 -30.06 57.43
C HIS A 111 18.69 -31.28 57.70
N GLN A 112 19.95 -31.22 57.27
CA GLN A 112 21.05 -32.13 57.66
C GLN A 112 20.94 -33.59 57.16
N ASP A 113 21.78 -33.93 56.18
CA ASP A 113 22.97 -34.72 56.52
C ASP A 113 24.17 -34.32 55.64
N TRP A 114 25.40 -34.52 56.13
CA TRP A 114 26.65 -34.00 55.54
C TRP A 114 27.64 -35.10 55.14
N ASN A 115 28.63 -34.74 54.30
CA ASN A 115 29.90 -35.44 54.01
C ASN A 115 29.82 -36.77 53.23
N HIS A 116 30.76 -37.16 52.35
CA HIS A 116 32.22 -36.98 52.30
C HIS A 116 32.76 -37.23 50.88
N GLY A 117 33.99 -36.76 50.59
CA GLY A 117 34.93 -37.45 49.68
C GLY A 117 35.44 -36.64 48.49
N ASP A 118 36.75 -36.40 48.48
CA ASP A 118 37.49 -35.65 47.45
C ASP A 118 37.98 -36.52 46.27
N ASP A 119 38.44 -35.85 45.21
CA ASP A 119 39.76 -36.01 44.54
C ASP A 119 39.74 -35.88 42.99
N ASP A 120 40.59 -34.97 42.51
CA ASP A 120 41.36 -34.89 41.25
C ASP A 120 40.77 -35.38 39.89
N ASP A 121 40.80 -34.53 38.84
CA ASP A 121 42.03 -34.33 38.04
C ASP A 121 41.89 -33.26 36.91
N ALA A 122 43.00 -32.92 36.23
CA ALA A 122 43.20 -31.66 35.49
C ALA A 122 42.73 -31.55 34.01
N ASP A 123 42.57 -30.27 33.60
CA ASP A 123 42.77 -29.64 32.27
C ASP A 123 42.37 -30.35 30.97
N ASN A 124 41.53 -29.66 30.16
CA ASN A 124 41.85 -29.27 28.78
C ASN A 124 40.80 -28.28 28.22
N MET A 125 41.23 -27.14 27.66
CA MET A 125 40.34 -26.18 26.98
C MET A 125 39.78 -26.76 25.66
N PHE A 126 38.53 -26.41 25.35
CA PHE A 126 37.97 -26.54 24.00
C PHE A 126 37.16 -25.29 23.63
N GLU A 127 37.34 -24.83 22.39
CA GLU A 127 36.75 -23.62 21.81
C GLU A 127 35.23 -23.80 21.52
N ASP A 128 34.43 -22.74 21.73
CA ASP A 128 32.96 -22.77 21.60
C ASP A 128 32.54 -22.26 20.20
N ASP A 129 32.48 -23.17 19.21
CA ASP A 129 32.10 -22.88 17.81
C ASP A 129 30.56 -22.79 17.59
N GLU A 130 29.93 -21.72 18.10
CA GLU A 130 28.61 -21.26 17.63
C GLU A 130 28.77 -20.29 16.43
N ASP A 131 27.78 -20.17 15.54
CA ASP A 131 27.88 -19.18 14.45
C ASP A 131 27.59 -17.74 14.94
N GLU A 132 28.03 -16.73 14.18
CA GLU A 132 27.98 -15.30 14.55
C GLU A 132 26.56 -14.79 14.90
N PHE A 133 25.51 -15.55 14.60
CA PHE A 133 24.11 -15.18 14.78
C PHE A 133 23.32 -16.18 15.67
N GLY A 134 24.03 -17.06 16.40
CA GLY A 134 23.43 -17.95 17.41
C GLY A 134 22.67 -19.15 16.85
N LEU A 135 22.95 -19.57 15.60
CA LEU A 135 22.38 -20.77 15.00
C LEU A 135 23.35 -21.98 15.12
N PRO A 136 22.84 -23.22 15.22
CA PRO A 136 23.70 -24.39 15.41
C PRO A 136 24.59 -24.69 14.18
N SER A 137 25.90 -24.72 14.38
CA SER A 137 26.88 -25.02 13.33
C SER A 137 26.66 -26.37 12.61
N ILE A 138 26.81 -26.34 11.28
CA ILE A 138 26.69 -27.47 10.33
C ILE A 138 27.52 -28.71 10.74
N ALA A 139 28.60 -28.54 11.51
CA ALA A 139 29.42 -29.65 11.98
C ALA A 139 28.76 -30.50 13.08
N ASN A 140 27.96 -29.89 13.96
CA ASN A 140 27.44 -30.55 15.16
C ASN A 140 26.27 -31.50 14.87
N MET A 141 25.36 -31.11 13.96
CA MET A 141 24.23 -31.96 13.55
C MET A 141 24.70 -33.27 12.88
N ARG A 142 25.78 -33.23 12.08
CA ARG A 142 26.36 -34.42 11.45
C ARG A 142 27.06 -35.39 12.42
N ARG A 143 27.56 -34.91 13.57
CA ARG A 143 28.20 -35.79 14.59
C ARG A 143 27.17 -36.47 15.50
N LYS A 144 26.09 -35.79 15.88
CA LYS A 144 25.03 -36.35 16.76
C LYS A 144 24.35 -37.59 16.16
N GLY A 145 24.26 -37.69 14.83
CA GLY A 145 23.70 -38.86 14.14
C GLY A 145 24.60 -40.12 14.09
N ARG A 146 25.80 -40.14 14.70
CA ARG A 146 26.78 -41.23 14.51
C ARG A 146 27.45 -41.83 15.76
N ARG A 147 26.98 -41.47 16.96
CA ARG A 147 27.30 -42.12 18.26
C ARG A 147 26.00 -42.11 19.09
N LYS A 148 25.55 -43.18 19.75
CA LYS A 148 26.17 -44.49 20.07
C LYS A 148 25.02 -45.50 20.32
N GLN A 149 25.05 -46.72 19.75
CA GLN A 149 24.21 -47.81 20.29
C GLN A 149 24.79 -48.26 21.63
N PRO A 150 23.98 -48.42 22.70
CA PRO A 150 24.41 -49.14 23.90
C PRO A 150 24.33 -50.66 23.69
N THR A 151 25.31 -51.36 24.25
CA THR A 151 25.47 -52.82 24.18
C THR A 151 24.46 -53.57 25.07
N LYS A 152 23.86 -54.65 24.56
CA LYS A 152 23.00 -55.55 25.34
C LYS A 152 23.81 -56.42 26.32
N PRO A 153 23.34 -56.61 27.57
CA PRO A 153 23.57 -57.84 28.32
C PRO A 153 22.68 -58.98 27.81
N LYS A 154 23.06 -60.22 28.06
CA LYS A 154 22.22 -61.41 27.86
C LYS A 154 21.35 -61.64 29.08
N ASP A 155 20.14 -62.19 28.89
CA ASP A 155 19.64 -63.35 29.67
C ASP A 155 18.42 -64.00 28.98
N PRO A 156 17.99 -65.24 29.38
CA PRO A 156 17.48 -66.22 28.42
C PRO A 156 15.98 -66.54 28.47
N GLY A 157 15.46 -66.99 27.33
CA GLY A 157 14.29 -67.88 27.23
C GLY A 157 12.91 -67.21 27.11
N GLY A 158 11.95 -67.97 26.59
CA GLY A 158 10.52 -67.60 26.53
C GLY A 158 9.99 -67.36 25.12
N ALA A 159 8.95 -68.10 24.72
CA ALA A 159 8.31 -68.03 23.40
C ALA A 159 6.84 -67.54 23.49
N ILE A 160 6.13 -67.54 22.34
CA ILE A 160 4.65 -67.58 22.19
C ILE A 160 3.88 -66.23 22.02
N SER A 161 3.66 -65.88 20.74
CA SER A 161 2.40 -65.60 20.00
C SER A 161 1.19 -64.77 20.53
N LYS A 162 0.47 -64.22 19.53
CA LYS A 162 -0.95 -63.74 19.46
C LYS A 162 -1.21 -62.32 19.99
N GLU A 163 -1.78 -61.40 19.19
CA GLU A 163 -3.12 -61.35 18.53
C GLU A 163 -4.30 -61.27 19.53
N SER A 164 -5.01 -60.12 19.56
CA SER A 164 -6.46 -60.03 19.21
C SER A 164 -7.07 -58.65 19.54
N LEU A 165 -8.19 -58.37 18.87
CA LEU A 165 -9.21 -57.32 18.97
C LEU A 165 -9.63 -56.94 20.41
N GLY A 166 -10.28 -55.79 20.70
CA GLY A 166 -10.74 -54.68 19.84
C GLY A 166 -12.00 -53.97 20.39
N SER A 167 -12.29 -52.73 19.92
CA SER A 167 -13.44 -51.85 20.30
C SER A 167 -13.42 -51.31 21.76
N THR A 168 -13.88 -50.09 22.07
CA THR A 168 -15.12 -49.41 21.65
C THR A 168 -14.94 -47.88 21.57
N ALA A 169 -15.79 -47.18 20.80
CA ALA A 169 -15.79 -45.72 20.67
C ALA A 169 -16.73 -45.02 21.68
N TRP A 170 -16.46 -43.75 22.03
CA TRP A 170 -17.30 -42.54 21.80
C TRP A 170 -16.68 -41.28 22.47
N ARG A 171 -17.25 -40.09 22.22
CA ARG A 171 -16.58 -38.77 22.30
C ARG A 171 -16.82 -37.98 23.61
N ALA A 172 -15.84 -37.17 24.02
CA ALA A 172 -15.94 -35.78 24.53
C ALA A 172 -14.51 -35.18 24.57
N ILE A 173 -14.13 -34.26 23.67
CA ILE A 173 -14.11 -32.79 23.84
C ILE A 173 -13.40 -32.31 25.11
N ASP A 174 -12.14 -31.82 24.97
CA ASP A 174 -11.74 -30.46 25.36
C ASP A 174 -10.47 -30.04 24.56
N SER A 175 -9.96 -28.83 24.82
CA SER A 175 -9.22 -27.96 23.91
C SER A 175 -7.73 -27.83 24.26
N GLY A 176 -6.92 -27.39 23.28
CA GLY A 176 -5.62 -26.75 23.53
C GLY A 176 -4.37 -27.60 23.26
N ASP A 177 -3.34 -26.93 22.74
CA ASP A 177 -1.93 -27.33 22.62
C ASP A 177 -1.57 -28.78 22.24
N ILE A 178 -1.23 -28.96 20.95
CA ILE A 178 -0.20 -29.94 20.55
C ILE A 178 0.84 -29.23 19.69
N ALA A 179 1.92 -28.80 20.33
CA ALA A 179 3.13 -28.39 19.64
C ALA A 179 3.86 -29.64 19.10
N GLU A 180 3.61 -30.01 17.84
CA GLU A 180 4.39 -31.06 17.18
C GLU A 180 5.85 -30.62 17.01
N GLU A 181 6.77 -31.32 17.69
CA GLU A 181 8.21 -31.14 17.47
C GLU A 181 8.57 -31.58 16.04
N ARG A 182 8.97 -30.63 15.19
CA ARG A 182 9.47 -30.95 13.85
C ARG A 182 10.79 -31.71 13.93
N GLY A 183 10.89 -32.77 13.13
CA GLY A 183 12.15 -33.42 12.83
C GLY A 183 13.12 -32.49 12.09
N ILE A 184 14.41 -32.82 12.16
CA ILE A 184 15.50 -32.06 11.53
C ILE A 184 15.29 -31.93 10.02
N PRO A 185 15.37 -30.72 9.43
CA PRO A 185 15.35 -30.53 7.98
C PRO A 185 16.47 -31.32 7.28
N ASN A 186 16.10 -32.08 6.25
CA ASN A 186 17.05 -32.91 5.49
C ASN A 186 17.41 -32.23 4.16
N TYR A 187 18.43 -31.38 4.18
CA TYR A 187 18.90 -30.66 3.00
C TYR A 187 19.67 -31.57 2.02
N PRO A 188 19.53 -31.37 0.70
CA PRO A 188 20.35 -32.07 -0.28
C PRO A 188 21.84 -31.74 -0.05
N THR A 189 22.67 -32.77 0.05
CA THR A 189 24.12 -32.57 0.14
C THR A 189 24.67 -32.33 -1.26
N ALA A 190 25.27 -31.15 -1.48
CA ALA A 190 25.89 -30.81 -2.76
C ALA A 190 26.86 -31.90 -3.24
N LYS A 191 26.72 -32.28 -4.51
CA LYS A 191 27.78 -33.03 -5.20
C LYS A 191 28.99 -32.11 -5.29
N LYS A 192 30.19 -32.61 -4.97
CA LYS A 192 31.44 -31.86 -5.18
C LYS A 192 31.66 -31.66 -6.68
N ILE A 193 31.13 -30.58 -7.23
CA ILE A 193 31.52 -30.06 -8.54
C ILE A 193 32.77 -29.19 -8.31
N GLU A 194 33.84 -29.47 -9.04
CA GLU A 194 35.14 -28.85 -8.82
C GLU A 194 35.16 -27.37 -9.26
N GLY A 195 34.87 -26.46 -8.32
CA GLY A 195 35.60 -25.21 -8.14
C GLY A 195 35.65 -24.19 -9.30
N LYS A 196 34.70 -24.21 -10.25
CA LYS A 196 34.70 -23.29 -11.42
C LYS A 196 33.40 -22.49 -11.62
N ILE A 197 32.61 -22.33 -10.56
CA ILE A 197 31.32 -21.63 -10.62
C ILE A 197 31.50 -20.12 -10.36
N LEU A 198 32.21 -19.74 -9.29
CA LEU A 198 32.46 -18.33 -8.94
C LEU A 198 33.37 -17.64 -9.97
N ARG A 199 33.02 -16.42 -10.39
CA ARG A 199 33.86 -15.58 -11.26
C ARG A 199 35.14 -15.15 -10.52
N PRO A 200 36.34 -15.23 -11.13
CA PRO A 200 37.59 -14.82 -10.47
C PRO A 200 37.58 -13.37 -9.94
N GLN A 201 36.91 -12.46 -10.67
CA GLN A 201 36.83 -11.03 -10.35
C GLN A 201 35.67 -10.67 -9.41
N TYR A 202 35.10 -11.64 -8.68
CA TYR A 202 33.94 -11.39 -7.80
C TYR A 202 34.17 -10.26 -6.77
N GLN A 203 35.42 -10.05 -6.32
CA GLN A 203 35.79 -8.98 -5.39
C GLN A 203 35.62 -7.58 -6.01
N GLU A 204 35.88 -7.44 -7.31
CA GLU A 204 35.69 -6.19 -8.05
C GLU A 204 34.20 -5.92 -8.27
N ILE A 205 33.43 -6.97 -8.62
CA ILE A 205 31.96 -6.90 -8.79
C ILE A 205 31.28 -6.57 -7.45
N LEU A 206 31.80 -7.09 -6.33
CA LEU A 206 31.33 -6.75 -4.99
C LEU A 206 31.48 -5.26 -4.69
N ARG A 207 32.60 -4.63 -5.09
CA ARG A 207 32.85 -3.20 -4.86
C ARG A 207 32.04 -2.31 -5.81
N ASP A 208 32.01 -2.64 -7.09
CA ASP A 208 31.21 -1.94 -8.10
C ASP A 208 30.64 -2.93 -9.13
N PRO A 209 29.31 -3.10 -9.21
CA PRO A 209 28.66 -3.92 -10.22
C PRO A 209 29.04 -3.56 -11.66
N ALA A 210 29.46 -2.31 -11.93
CA ALA A 210 29.92 -1.90 -13.26
C ALA A 210 31.17 -2.68 -13.74
N ASN A 211 31.99 -3.22 -12.83
CA ASN A 211 33.14 -4.06 -13.20
C ASN A 211 32.70 -5.32 -13.97
N SER A 212 31.49 -5.84 -13.72
CA SER A 212 30.93 -6.97 -14.48
C SER A 212 30.83 -6.71 -15.98
N LEU A 213 30.63 -5.45 -16.41
CA LEU A 213 30.48 -5.06 -17.82
C LEU A 213 31.76 -5.28 -18.64
N HIS A 214 32.92 -5.20 -17.98
CA HIS A 214 34.23 -5.43 -18.60
C HIS A 214 34.52 -6.93 -18.83
N LEU A 215 33.86 -7.81 -18.07
CA LEU A 215 34.04 -9.27 -18.10
C LEU A 215 33.14 -9.99 -19.11
N ILE A 216 32.26 -9.26 -19.80
CA ILE A 216 31.33 -9.84 -20.78
C ILE A 216 32.08 -10.06 -22.10
N GLU A 217 32.54 -11.29 -22.29
CA GLU A 217 33.08 -11.83 -23.53
C GLU A 217 31.95 -12.31 -24.46
N HIS A 218 32.18 -12.24 -25.78
CA HIS A 218 31.26 -12.79 -26.78
C HIS A 218 31.84 -14.11 -27.29
N PRO A 219 31.15 -15.26 -27.14
CA PRO A 219 31.65 -16.54 -27.64
C PRO A 219 31.96 -16.48 -29.15
N PRO A 220 33.02 -17.15 -29.62
CA PRO A 220 33.26 -17.25 -31.06
C PRO A 220 32.16 -18.09 -31.72
N VAL A 221 31.65 -17.63 -32.86
CA VAL A 221 30.63 -18.35 -33.61
C VAL A 221 31.20 -19.70 -34.09
N ALA A 222 30.46 -20.79 -33.85
CA ALA A 222 30.90 -22.12 -34.22
C ALA A 222 31.17 -22.22 -35.74
N PRO A 223 32.24 -22.89 -36.19
CA PRO A 223 32.66 -22.90 -37.60
C PRO A 223 31.64 -23.54 -38.57
N ASN A 224 30.67 -24.30 -38.05
CA ASN A 224 29.57 -24.92 -38.81
C ASN A 224 28.21 -24.23 -38.56
N ALA A 225 28.17 -23.01 -38.02
CA ALA A 225 26.92 -22.31 -37.73
C ALA A 225 26.16 -21.94 -39.03
N SER A 226 24.84 -22.12 -39.00
CA SER A 226 23.96 -21.67 -40.09
C SER A 226 23.90 -20.14 -40.17
N ALA A 227 23.58 -19.59 -41.34
CA ALA A 227 23.43 -18.14 -41.54
C ALA A 227 22.51 -17.48 -40.50
N LYS A 228 21.41 -18.15 -40.14
CA LYS A 228 20.49 -17.71 -39.09
C LYS A 228 21.15 -17.65 -37.69
N GLN A 229 21.96 -18.63 -37.33
CA GLN A 229 22.68 -18.63 -36.04
C GLN A 229 23.77 -17.55 -36.00
N ILE A 230 24.42 -17.26 -37.13
CA ILE A 230 25.38 -16.16 -37.27
C ILE A 230 24.67 -14.81 -37.05
N GLU A 231 23.49 -14.63 -37.66
CA GLU A 231 22.66 -13.43 -37.52
C GLU A 231 22.12 -13.26 -36.08
N GLU A 232 21.54 -14.31 -35.48
CA GLU A 232 21.05 -14.30 -34.10
C GLU A 232 22.19 -13.99 -33.10
N HIS A 233 23.39 -14.53 -33.33
CA HIS A 233 24.57 -14.21 -32.52
C HIS A 233 25.00 -12.74 -32.67
N SER A 234 25.10 -12.24 -33.91
CA SER A 234 25.46 -10.84 -34.20
C SER A 234 24.46 -9.85 -33.59
N ALA A 235 23.16 -10.16 -33.66
CA ALA A 235 22.10 -9.37 -33.05
C ALA A 235 22.22 -9.33 -31.51
N ARG A 236 22.47 -10.48 -30.86
CA ARG A 236 22.71 -10.55 -29.41
C ARG A 236 23.95 -9.74 -28.99
N THR A 237 25.08 -9.91 -29.67
CA THR A 237 26.31 -9.14 -29.42
C THR A 237 26.07 -7.64 -29.57
N THR A 238 25.35 -7.23 -30.63
CA THR A 238 24.98 -5.82 -30.85
C THR A 238 24.10 -5.28 -29.73
N ARG A 239 23.11 -6.06 -29.27
CA ARG A 239 22.22 -5.69 -28.14
C ARG A 239 23.00 -5.53 -26.83
N ILE A 240 23.85 -6.50 -26.47
CA ILE A 240 24.74 -6.42 -25.30
C ILE A 240 25.61 -5.16 -25.36
N ASN A 241 26.22 -4.89 -26.51
CA ASN A 241 27.09 -3.72 -26.69
C ASN A 241 26.30 -2.39 -26.61
N LYS A 242 25.00 -2.36 -26.97
CA LYS A 242 24.12 -1.19 -26.73
C LYS A 242 23.98 -0.93 -25.23
N PHE A 243 23.62 -1.95 -24.45
CA PHE A 243 23.48 -1.82 -22.99
C PHE A 243 24.80 -1.45 -22.31
N LYS A 244 25.93 -2.05 -22.70
CA LYS A 244 27.26 -1.66 -22.16
C LYS A 244 27.50 -0.16 -22.29
N ARG A 245 27.29 0.43 -23.47
CA ARG A 245 27.48 1.88 -23.71
C ARG A 245 26.59 2.74 -22.81
N ILE A 246 25.33 2.34 -22.60
CA ILE A 246 24.40 3.07 -21.73
C ILE A 246 24.86 2.99 -20.27
N LEU A 247 25.18 1.79 -19.78
CA LEU A 247 25.55 1.55 -18.37
C LEU A 247 26.94 2.09 -17.98
N GLN A 248 27.84 2.21 -18.96
CA GLN A 248 29.17 2.82 -18.81
C GLN A 248 29.15 4.35 -18.85
N ALA A 249 28.01 4.99 -19.12
CA ALA A 249 27.89 6.44 -19.01
C ALA A 249 28.07 6.92 -17.56
N SER A 250 28.73 8.08 -17.40
CA SER A 250 28.90 8.74 -16.10
C SER A 250 27.55 9.13 -15.47
N THR A 251 26.60 9.56 -16.30
CA THR A 251 25.19 9.74 -15.94
C THR A 251 24.34 8.93 -16.92
N ILE A 252 23.64 7.91 -16.39
CA ILE A 252 22.78 7.03 -17.19
C ILE A 252 21.44 7.71 -17.48
N SER A 253 21.09 7.82 -18.76
CA SER A 253 19.76 8.21 -19.22
C SER A 253 18.75 7.09 -18.93
N LEU A 254 17.76 7.38 -18.08
CA LEU A 254 16.69 6.42 -17.76
C LEU A 254 15.78 6.16 -18.96
N SER A 255 15.55 7.14 -19.85
CA SER A 255 14.76 6.94 -21.07
C SER A 255 15.42 5.90 -21.97
N ASP A 256 16.68 6.13 -22.36
CA ASP A 256 17.41 5.22 -23.26
C ASP A 256 17.55 3.80 -22.67
N LEU A 257 17.66 3.70 -21.34
CA LEU A 257 17.70 2.43 -20.63
C LEU A 257 16.34 1.72 -20.65
N ARG A 258 15.23 2.42 -20.35
CA ARG A 258 13.86 1.88 -20.42
C ARG A 258 13.50 1.45 -21.84
N ASP A 259 13.72 2.31 -22.84
CA ASP A 259 13.48 2.02 -24.27
C ASP A 259 14.26 0.78 -24.74
N SER A 260 15.45 0.56 -24.18
CA SER A 260 16.26 -0.63 -24.47
C SER A 260 15.80 -1.86 -23.69
N ALA A 261 15.41 -1.71 -22.42
CA ALA A 261 14.99 -2.78 -21.52
C ALA A 261 13.62 -3.37 -21.88
N TRP A 262 12.72 -2.56 -22.44
CA TRP A 262 11.35 -2.95 -22.79
C TRP A 262 11.27 -4.23 -23.63
N SER A 263 12.16 -4.38 -24.62
CA SER A 263 12.24 -5.58 -25.48
C SER A 263 13.13 -6.71 -24.90
N GLY A 264 13.43 -6.67 -23.60
CA GLY A 264 14.23 -7.65 -22.86
C GLY A 264 15.68 -7.23 -22.62
N VAL A 265 16.20 -7.52 -21.43
CA VAL A 265 17.57 -7.17 -21.03
C VAL A 265 18.47 -8.40 -21.19
N PRO A 266 19.67 -8.29 -21.80
CA PRO A 266 20.62 -9.40 -21.84
C PRO A 266 21.03 -9.87 -20.44
N SER A 267 21.15 -11.18 -20.22
CA SER A 267 21.44 -11.77 -18.91
C SER A 267 22.74 -11.23 -18.27
N GLU A 268 23.71 -10.89 -19.08
CA GLU A 268 25.04 -10.43 -18.70
C GLU A 268 25.04 -9.02 -18.07
N VAL A 269 24.00 -8.22 -18.33
CA VAL A 269 23.85 -6.83 -17.84
C VAL A 269 22.60 -6.64 -16.97
N ARG A 270 21.80 -7.70 -16.76
CA ARG A 270 20.48 -7.60 -16.14
C ARG A 270 20.53 -7.11 -14.70
N ALA A 271 21.43 -7.65 -13.88
CA ALA A 271 21.58 -7.29 -12.47
C ALA A 271 21.71 -5.76 -12.29
N MET A 272 22.71 -5.14 -12.91
CA MET A 272 22.94 -3.69 -12.83
C MET A 272 21.77 -2.89 -13.44
N THR A 273 21.17 -3.38 -14.54
CA THR A 273 20.04 -2.72 -15.19
C THR A 273 18.81 -2.66 -14.28
N TRP A 274 18.44 -3.79 -13.65
CA TRP A 274 17.33 -3.88 -12.69
C TRP A 274 17.55 -2.96 -11.48
N GLN A 275 18.77 -2.94 -10.93
CA GLN A 275 19.11 -2.08 -9.80
C GLN A 275 18.94 -0.58 -10.13
N ILE A 276 19.23 -0.16 -11.38
CA ILE A 276 19.04 1.22 -11.82
C ILE A 276 17.56 1.52 -12.11
N LEU A 277 16.84 0.61 -12.79
CA LEU A 277 15.42 0.81 -13.13
C LEU A 277 14.53 0.89 -11.88
N LEU A 278 14.85 0.12 -10.83
CA LEU A 278 14.19 0.22 -9.51
C LEU A 278 14.62 1.44 -8.68
N GLY A 279 15.57 2.25 -9.16
CA GLY A 279 16.14 3.37 -8.39
C GLY A 279 16.92 2.94 -7.14
N TYR A 280 17.36 1.68 -7.06
CA TYR A 280 18.23 1.19 -5.98
C TYR A 280 19.67 1.71 -6.16
N LEU A 281 20.20 1.61 -7.37
CA LEU A 281 21.47 2.24 -7.75
C LEU A 281 21.23 3.61 -8.41
N PRO A 282 22.00 4.64 -8.05
CA PRO A 282 21.89 5.96 -8.68
C PRO A 282 22.43 5.94 -10.12
N THR A 283 21.80 6.73 -11.00
CA THR A 283 22.21 6.90 -12.40
C THR A 283 23.60 7.50 -12.57
N SER A 284 24.02 8.36 -11.63
CA SER A 284 25.36 8.96 -11.54
C SER A 284 26.37 7.95 -10.99
N SER A 285 27.43 7.66 -11.75
CA SER A 285 28.47 6.67 -11.42
C SER A 285 29.20 6.98 -10.11
N GLU A 286 29.55 8.25 -9.88
CA GLU A 286 30.27 8.73 -8.69
C GLU A 286 29.61 8.33 -7.36
N ARG A 287 28.28 8.20 -7.36
CA ARG A 287 27.50 7.87 -6.15
C ARG A 287 27.21 6.39 -5.97
N ARG A 288 27.47 5.52 -6.97
CA ARG A 288 27.05 4.10 -6.95
C ARG A 288 27.72 3.33 -5.83
N VAL A 289 29.06 3.31 -5.78
CA VAL A 289 29.86 2.55 -4.80
C VAL A 289 29.47 2.90 -3.36
N ALA A 290 29.49 4.19 -3.01
CA ALA A 290 29.15 4.65 -1.66
C ALA A 290 27.67 4.38 -1.28
N THR A 291 26.74 4.48 -2.23
CA THR A 291 25.33 4.17 -1.99
C THR A 291 25.13 2.67 -1.74
N LEU A 292 25.76 1.83 -2.55
CA LEU A 292 25.66 0.37 -2.48
C LEU A 292 26.28 -0.18 -1.19
N GLU A 293 27.50 0.25 -0.86
CA GLU A 293 28.18 -0.11 0.40
C GLU A 293 27.33 0.26 1.61
N ARG A 294 26.84 1.51 1.66
CA ARG A 294 25.95 1.99 2.73
C ARG A 294 24.67 1.16 2.80
N LYS A 295 24.03 0.84 1.67
CA LYS A 295 22.77 0.08 1.64
C LYS A 295 22.94 -1.39 2.03
N ARG A 296 24.03 -2.03 1.64
CA ARG A 296 24.36 -3.41 2.07
C ARG A 296 24.65 -3.46 3.56
N LYS A 297 25.42 -2.49 4.08
CA LYS A 297 25.63 -2.34 5.53
C LYS A 297 24.32 -2.07 6.30
N GLU A 298 23.45 -1.22 5.77
CA GLU A 298 22.11 -0.93 6.33
C GLU A 298 21.23 -2.19 6.41
N TYR A 299 21.32 -3.09 5.43
CA TYR A 299 20.63 -4.38 5.47
C TYR A 299 21.21 -5.32 6.53
N LEU A 300 22.53 -5.54 6.55
CA LEU A 300 23.18 -6.45 7.51
C LEU A 300 22.99 -6.00 8.97
N GLU A 301 22.99 -4.69 9.21
CA GLU A 301 22.66 -4.12 10.51
C GLU A 301 21.17 -4.34 10.86
N GLY A 302 20.26 -4.21 9.88
CA GLY A 302 18.85 -4.56 10.04
C GLY A 302 18.63 -6.04 10.35
N VAL A 303 19.41 -6.95 9.74
CA VAL A 303 19.42 -8.39 10.09
C VAL A 303 19.88 -8.56 11.53
N ARG A 304 21.03 -8.01 11.93
CA ARG A 304 21.52 -8.07 13.33
C ARG A 304 20.43 -7.63 14.31
N GLN A 305 19.89 -6.43 14.15
CA GLN A 305 18.83 -5.91 15.03
C GLN A 305 17.55 -6.75 15.05
N ALA A 306 17.23 -7.46 13.97
CA ALA A 306 16.06 -8.32 13.87
C ALA A 306 16.21 -9.66 14.62
N PHE A 307 17.43 -10.18 14.71
CA PHE A 307 17.74 -11.49 15.33
C PHE A 307 18.40 -11.35 16.72
N ASP A 308 19.23 -10.32 16.96
CA ASP A 308 19.89 -10.02 18.25
C ASP A 308 18.93 -9.57 19.36
N ARG A 309 17.67 -9.25 19.01
CA ARG A 309 16.58 -9.03 19.97
C ARG A 309 16.33 -10.24 20.90
N GLY A 310 16.97 -11.40 20.65
CA GLY A 310 17.00 -12.55 21.54
C GLY A 310 18.29 -12.78 22.35
N THR A 311 19.38 -12.05 22.11
CA THR A 311 20.73 -12.41 22.61
C THR A 311 21.43 -11.36 23.47
N SER A 312 21.11 -10.06 23.31
CA SER A 312 21.79 -8.99 24.05
C SER A 312 21.22 -8.77 25.46
N GLY A 313 21.48 -9.72 26.37
CA GLY A 313 21.00 -9.73 27.75
C GLY A 313 22.08 -9.85 28.84
N SER A 314 23.37 -9.79 28.51
CA SER A 314 24.45 -9.92 29.50
C SER A 314 25.84 -9.45 29.02
N ALA A 315 26.15 -8.16 29.18
CA ALA A 315 27.53 -7.65 29.22
C ALA A 315 27.60 -6.27 29.90
N GLY A 316 27.87 -6.22 31.21
CA GLY A 316 28.09 -4.94 31.92
C GLY A 316 27.94 -4.98 33.45
N ALA A 317 29.03 -5.32 34.16
CA ALA A 317 29.21 -5.31 35.63
C ALA A 317 28.32 -6.30 36.44
N MET A 318 28.87 -7.25 37.20
CA MET A 318 29.82 -7.04 38.30
C MET A 318 30.80 -8.21 38.51
N ALA A 319 31.81 -8.00 39.36
CA ALA A 319 32.89 -8.94 39.64
C ALA A 319 32.52 -10.06 40.64
N GLY A 320 33.16 -11.23 40.47
CA GLY A 320 33.36 -12.23 41.52
C GLY A 320 32.32 -13.35 41.59
N GLY A 321 32.76 -14.60 41.39
CA GLY A 321 31.97 -15.81 41.62
C GLY A 321 32.20 -16.89 40.57
N ALA A 322 32.68 -18.07 40.98
CA ALA A 322 32.97 -19.18 40.08
C ALA A 322 31.67 -19.84 39.55
N ALA A 323 31.71 -20.32 38.30
CA ALA A 323 30.57 -20.92 37.62
C ALA A 323 30.63 -22.46 37.60
N TYR A 324 29.48 -23.10 37.78
CA TYR A 324 29.22 -24.48 37.35
C TYR A 324 28.31 -24.44 36.10
N PRO A 325 28.59 -25.21 35.04
CA PRO A 325 27.74 -25.24 33.85
C PRO A 325 26.58 -26.23 34.02
N SER A 326 25.33 -25.74 34.07
CA SER A 326 24.13 -26.56 33.94
C SER A 326 23.59 -26.51 32.51
N ALA A 327 23.44 -27.67 31.88
CA ALA A 327 23.22 -27.79 30.44
C ALA A 327 21.74 -27.77 30.05
N THR A 328 21.23 -26.62 29.58
CA THR A 328 19.91 -26.53 28.91
C THR A 328 19.85 -25.44 27.80
N ARG A 329 20.78 -25.45 26.83
CA ARG A 329 20.66 -24.61 25.61
C ARG A 329 19.60 -25.19 24.64
N GLY A 330 18.63 -24.39 24.21
CA GLY A 330 17.82 -24.68 23.00
C GLY A 330 16.37 -24.18 22.95
N ARG A 331 16.14 -22.97 22.43
CA ARG A 331 15.06 -22.53 21.50
C ARG A 331 15.04 -20.99 21.43
N GLY A 332 14.91 -20.44 20.22
CA GLY A 332 15.13 -19.01 19.93
C GLY A 332 14.06 -18.08 20.50
N ARG A 333 14.31 -17.52 21.69
CA ARG A 333 13.49 -16.45 22.29
C ARG A 333 13.97 -15.09 21.78
N GLY A 334 13.33 -14.53 20.76
CA GLY A 334 13.69 -13.20 20.23
C GLY A 334 13.01 -12.79 18.94
N LEU A 335 12.47 -13.76 18.20
CA LEU A 335 11.73 -13.54 16.96
C LEU A 335 10.24 -13.26 17.26
N ASP A 336 9.56 -12.55 16.37
CA ASP A 336 8.09 -12.62 16.29
C ASP A 336 7.72 -14.04 15.86
N GLU A 337 7.33 -14.86 16.83
CA GLU A 337 7.11 -16.29 16.63
C GLU A 337 6.05 -16.58 15.56
N ALA A 338 5.03 -15.71 15.41
CA ALA A 338 3.97 -15.89 14.42
C ALA A 338 4.46 -15.61 12.99
N ILE A 339 5.09 -14.45 12.78
CA ILE A 339 5.65 -14.07 11.47
C ILE A 339 6.74 -15.06 11.05
N TRP A 340 7.67 -15.39 11.95
CA TRP A 340 8.74 -16.33 11.68
C TRP A 340 8.22 -17.75 11.38
N HIS A 341 7.22 -18.21 12.14
CA HIS A 341 6.61 -19.52 11.91
C HIS A 341 6.00 -19.62 10.50
N GLN A 342 5.27 -18.60 10.05
CA GLN A 342 4.65 -18.60 8.72
C GLN A 342 5.71 -18.60 7.60
N ILE A 343 6.75 -17.75 7.71
CA ILE A 343 7.87 -17.73 6.75
C ILE A 343 8.58 -19.10 6.70
N SER A 344 8.83 -19.72 7.86
CA SER A 344 9.47 -21.04 7.96
C SER A 344 8.63 -22.19 7.35
N ILE A 345 7.34 -21.96 7.10
CA ILE A 345 6.44 -22.89 6.41
C ILE A 345 6.46 -22.67 4.90
N ASP A 346 6.56 -21.42 4.45
CA ASP A 346 6.43 -21.07 3.03
C ASP A 346 7.75 -21.14 2.26
N VAL A 347 8.88 -20.78 2.87
CA VAL A 347 10.19 -20.80 2.19
C VAL A 347 10.57 -22.21 1.69
N PRO A 348 10.47 -23.31 2.47
CA PRO A 348 10.77 -24.66 1.97
C PRO A 348 9.81 -25.16 0.88
N ARG A 349 8.67 -24.48 0.67
CA ARG A 349 7.66 -24.80 -0.34
C ARG A 349 7.72 -23.85 -1.56
N THR A 350 8.69 -22.94 -1.59
CA THR A 350 8.90 -21.98 -2.67
C THR A 350 9.70 -22.63 -3.80
N ASN A 351 9.18 -22.60 -5.04
CA ASN A 351 9.80 -23.20 -6.23
C ASN A 351 10.38 -24.63 -6.02
N PRO A 352 9.61 -25.60 -5.48
CA PRO A 352 10.12 -26.91 -5.04
C PRO A 352 10.61 -27.84 -6.17
N HIS A 353 10.47 -27.42 -7.43
CA HIS A 353 10.95 -28.14 -8.61
C HIS A 353 12.34 -27.70 -9.08
N LEU A 354 12.88 -26.61 -8.52
CA LEU A 354 14.18 -26.05 -8.87
C LEU A 354 15.19 -26.32 -7.75
N GLU A 355 16.36 -26.85 -8.09
CA GLU A 355 17.36 -27.30 -7.12
C GLU A 355 17.87 -26.12 -6.28
N LEU A 356 18.06 -24.95 -6.91
CA LEU A 356 18.50 -23.70 -6.27
C LEU A 356 17.77 -23.37 -4.96
N TYR A 357 16.44 -23.56 -4.89
CA TYR A 357 15.62 -23.20 -3.72
C TYR A 357 15.51 -24.34 -2.69
N SER A 358 16.07 -25.51 -2.99
CA SER A 358 16.17 -26.65 -2.04
C SER A 358 17.43 -26.57 -1.14
N TYR A 359 18.40 -25.74 -1.50
CA TYR A 359 19.64 -25.55 -0.73
C TYR A 359 19.43 -24.71 0.53
N GLU A 360 20.09 -25.09 1.62
CA GLU A 360 19.99 -24.41 2.92
C GLU A 360 20.38 -22.94 2.81
N ALA A 361 21.49 -22.61 2.15
CA ALA A 361 21.95 -21.24 1.98
C ALA A 361 20.89 -20.33 1.34
N THR A 362 20.21 -20.81 0.29
CA THR A 362 19.10 -20.10 -0.35
C THR A 362 17.94 -19.92 0.63
N GLN A 363 17.48 -21.00 1.28
CA GLN A 363 16.33 -20.92 2.18
C GLN A 363 16.59 -19.98 3.35
N ARG A 364 17.77 -20.04 3.99
CA ARG A 364 18.16 -19.12 5.06
C ARG A 364 18.22 -17.66 4.62
N SER A 365 18.70 -17.39 3.41
CA SER A 365 18.70 -16.03 2.86
C SER A 365 17.29 -15.52 2.57
N LEU A 366 16.39 -16.36 2.02
CA LEU A 366 14.99 -15.98 1.80
C LEU A 366 14.24 -15.77 3.13
N GLU A 367 14.45 -16.63 4.13
CA GLU A 367 13.91 -16.48 5.49
C GLU A 367 14.29 -15.11 6.09
N ARG A 368 15.57 -14.71 6.01
CA ARG A 368 16.04 -13.41 6.50
C ARG A 368 15.46 -12.23 5.72
N ILE A 369 15.49 -12.25 4.38
CA ILE A 369 14.94 -11.17 3.55
C ILE A 369 13.46 -10.93 3.89
N LEU A 370 12.67 -12.00 3.92
CA LEU A 370 11.22 -11.92 4.17
C LEU A 370 10.91 -11.48 5.59
N TYR A 371 11.66 -11.97 6.59
CA TYR A 371 11.45 -11.59 7.99
C TYR A 371 11.83 -10.13 8.25
N VAL A 372 13.01 -9.69 7.79
CA VAL A 372 13.45 -8.29 7.90
C VAL A 372 12.52 -7.34 7.12
N TRP A 373 11.94 -7.79 6.01
CA TRP A 373 10.92 -7.01 5.31
C TRP A 373 9.63 -6.92 6.12
N ALA A 374 9.09 -8.04 6.59
CA ALA A 374 7.83 -8.10 7.34
C ALA A 374 7.84 -7.22 8.60
N ILE A 375 8.89 -7.30 9.43
CA ILE A 375 8.99 -6.50 10.65
C ILE A 375 9.16 -4.99 10.38
N ARG A 376 9.64 -4.61 9.19
CA ARG A 376 9.78 -3.20 8.77
C ARG A 376 8.50 -2.63 8.15
N HIS A 377 7.53 -3.49 7.80
CA HIS A 377 6.27 -3.10 7.17
C HIS A 377 5.06 -3.64 7.96
N PRO A 378 4.84 -3.21 9.21
CA PRO A 378 3.83 -3.79 10.12
C PRO A 378 2.38 -3.64 9.64
N ALA A 379 2.10 -2.76 8.67
CA ALA A 379 0.79 -2.67 8.01
C ALA A 379 0.47 -3.86 7.07
N SER A 380 1.50 -4.61 6.66
CA SER A 380 1.41 -5.84 5.86
C SER A 380 1.83 -7.08 6.64
N GLY A 381 2.89 -6.99 7.47
CA GLY A 381 3.52 -8.15 8.08
C GLY A 381 4.12 -9.06 7.00
N TYR A 382 4.02 -10.38 7.18
CA TYR A 382 4.30 -11.33 6.11
C TYR A 382 2.97 -11.79 5.47
N VAL A 383 2.91 -11.76 4.13
CA VAL A 383 1.78 -12.27 3.36
C VAL A 383 2.27 -13.33 2.38
N GLN A 384 1.59 -14.48 2.36
CA GLN A 384 1.89 -15.57 1.45
C GLN A 384 1.80 -15.10 -0.02
N GLY A 385 2.84 -15.38 -0.81
CA GLY A 385 3.04 -14.83 -2.16
C GLY A 385 4.27 -13.92 -2.25
N ILE A 386 4.59 -13.15 -1.20
CA ILE A 386 5.81 -12.32 -1.16
C ILE A 386 7.08 -13.21 -1.20
N ASN A 387 7.00 -14.43 -0.68
CA ASN A 387 8.04 -15.45 -0.81
C ASN A 387 8.36 -15.82 -2.26
N ASP A 388 7.42 -15.67 -3.18
CA ASP A 388 7.66 -15.92 -4.60
C ASP A 388 8.39 -14.71 -5.22
N LEU A 389 7.97 -13.48 -4.87
CA LEU A 389 8.47 -12.23 -5.46
C LEU A 389 9.96 -11.96 -5.21
N VAL A 390 10.54 -12.50 -4.15
CA VAL A 390 12.00 -12.40 -3.89
C VAL A 390 12.83 -13.30 -4.82
N THR A 391 12.24 -14.37 -5.37
CA THR A 391 12.97 -15.40 -6.11
C THR A 391 13.64 -14.93 -7.42
N PRO A 392 13.07 -14.01 -8.24
CA PRO A 392 13.71 -13.53 -9.46
C PRO A 392 14.87 -12.59 -9.15
N PHE A 393 14.77 -11.76 -8.10
CA PHE A 393 15.86 -10.91 -7.63
C PHE A 393 17.04 -11.74 -7.16
N TRP A 394 16.78 -12.74 -6.32
CA TRP A 394 17.80 -13.68 -5.86
C TRP A 394 18.53 -14.32 -7.05
N GLN A 395 17.79 -14.90 -8.00
CA GLN A 395 18.35 -15.55 -9.18
C GLN A 395 19.15 -14.58 -10.07
N VAL A 396 18.64 -13.37 -10.34
CA VAL A 396 19.31 -12.38 -11.19
C VAL A 396 20.59 -11.84 -10.56
N PHE A 397 20.61 -11.56 -9.25
CA PHE A 397 21.80 -11.03 -8.58
C PHE A 397 22.85 -12.11 -8.30
N LEU A 398 22.42 -13.35 -8.01
CA LEU A 398 23.32 -14.50 -7.89
C LEU A 398 24.07 -14.78 -9.21
N GLY A 399 23.37 -14.70 -10.35
CA GLY A 399 23.96 -14.86 -11.68
C GLY A 399 25.06 -13.84 -12.04
N ALA A 400 25.14 -12.70 -11.36
CA ALA A 400 26.21 -11.72 -11.56
C ALA A 400 27.59 -12.23 -11.10
N TYR A 401 27.62 -13.14 -10.12
CA TYR A 401 28.84 -13.69 -9.51
C TYR A 401 29.22 -15.07 -10.07
N ILE A 402 28.34 -15.68 -10.87
CA ILE A 402 28.49 -17.04 -11.38
C ILE A 402 28.88 -17.02 -12.86
N SER A 403 29.76 -17.94 -13.24
CA SER A 403 30.28 -18.12 -14.61
C SER A 403 29.41 -19.08 -15.45
N ASP A 404 28.70 -19.99 -14.80
CA ASP A 404 27.74 -20.90 -15.44
C ASP A 404 26.42 -20.17 -15.78
N PRO A 405 25.91 -20.25 -17.01
CA PRO A 405 24.59 -19.71 -17.35
C PRO A 405 23.41 -20.47 -16.73
N ASP A 406 23.57 -21.73 -16.30
CA ASP A 406 22.52 -22.49 -15.63
C ASP A 406 22.68 -22.46 -14.11
N ILE A 407 22.00 -21.49 -13.50
CA ILE A 407 21.99 -21.26 -12.05
C ILE A 407 20.81 -21.94 -11.33
N GLU A 408 19.94 -22.65 -12.06
CA GLU A 408 18.76 -23.32 -11.48
C GLU A 408 19.09 -24.73 -10.94
N PHE A 409 20.17 -25.35 -11.45
CA PHE A 409 20.57 -26.74 -11.18
C PHE A 409 22.05 -26.88 -10.83
N GLY A 410 22.40 -27.91 -10.07
CA GLY A 410 23.79 -28.34 -9.83
C GLY A 410 24.69 -27.42 -8.99
N MET A 411 24.20 -26.26 -8.56
CA MET A 411 24.98 -25.23 -7.86
C MET A 411 24.39 -24.93 -6.49
N ASP A 412 25.16 -25.18 -5.43
CA ASP A 412 24.83 -24.85 -4.04
C ASP A 412 25.41 -23.47 -3.68
N PRO A 413 24.58 -22.44 -3.44
CA PRO A 413 25.06 -21.11 -3.07
C PRO A 413 25.88 -21.11 -1.78
N GLY A 414 25.74 -22.10 -0.90
CA GLY A 414 26.55 -22.26 0.31
C GLY A 414 28.05 -22.47 0.05
N GLN A 415 28.44 -22.72 -1.21
CA GLN A 415 29.85 -22.78 -1.63
C GLN A 415 30.45 -21.40 -1.97
N LEU A 416 29.62 -20.36 -2.07
CA LEU A 416 30.07 -19.00 -2.39
C LEU A 416 30.62 -18.28 -1.14
N PRO A 417 31.59 -17.36 -1.28
CA PRO A 417 32.08 -16.58 -0.14
C PRO A 417 30.95 -15.80 0.54
N LYS A 418 30.91 -15.79 1.88
CA LYS A 418 29.88 -15.07 2.66
C LYS A 418 29.63 -13.62 2.19
N PRO A 419 30.65 -12.79 1.86
CA PRO A 419 30.42 -11.45 1.34
C PRO A 419 29.63 -11.39 0.02
N VAL A 420 29.67 -12.45 -0.81
CA VAL A 420 28.85 -12.58 -2.02
C VAL A 420 27.40 -12.88 -1.66
N LEU A 421 27.15 -13.82 -0.75
CA LEU A 421 25.80 -14.13 -0.28
C LEU A 421 25.16 -12.92 0.41
N ASP A 422 25.89 -12.27 1.32
CA ASP A 422 25.46 -11.06 2.03
C ASP A 422 25.11 -9.91 1.05
N ALA A 423 25.87 -9.77 -0.03
CA ALA A 423 25.60 -8.80 -1.10
C ALA A 423 24.37 -9.15 -1.94
N VAL A 424 24.24 -10.41 -2.40
CA VAL A 424 23.07 -10.88 -3.16
C VAL A 424 21.80 -10.77 -2.33
N GLU A 425 21.87 -11.08 -1.03
CA GLU A 425 20.76 -11.00 -0.09
C GLU A 425 20.31 -9.55 0.13
N ALA A 426 21.24 -8.64 0.41
CA ALA A 426 20.95 -7.22 0.60
C ALA A 426 20.40 -6.55 -0.67
N ASP A 427 20.99 -6.84 -1.84
CA ASP A 427 20.53 -6.30 -3.12
C ASP A 427 19.12 -6.81 -3.45
N SER A 428 18.84 -8.10 -3.15
CA SER A 428 17.50 -8.70 -3.28
C SER A 428 16.48 -8.03 -2.36
N PHE A 429 16.82 -7.83 -1.09
CA PHE A 429 15.95 -7.15 -0.11
C PHE A 429 15.56 -5.73 -0.56
N TRP A 430 16.53 -4.93 -1.01
CA TRP A 430 16.25 -3.55 -1.41
C TRP A 430 15.46 -3.46 -2.72
N CYS A 431 15.72 -4.36 -3.68
CA CYS A 431 14.97 -4.42 -4.92
C CYS A 431 13.54 -4.95 -4.72
N LEU A 432 13.36 -5.95 -3.84
CA LEU A 432 12.05 -6.41 -3.39
C LEU A 432 11.26 -5.28 -2.72
N THR A 433 11.91 -4.53 -1.82
CA THR A 433 11.30 -3.36 -1.15
C THR A 433 10.83 -2.33 -2.19
N LYS A 434 11.66 -2.03 -3.20
CA LYS A 434 11.31 -1.08 -4.27
C LYS A 434 10.19 -1.56 -5.19
N LEU A 435 10.07 -2.87 -5.43
CA LEU A 435 8.93 -3.44 -6.15
C LEU A 435 7.64 -3.31 -5.30
N LEU A 436 7.71 -3.70 -4.03
CA LEU A 436 6.57 -3.69 -3.12
C LEU A 436 6.07 -2.27 -2.80
N ASP A 437 6.96 -1.27 -2.80
CA ASP A 437 6.59 0.17 -2.72
C ASP A 437 5.53 0.58 -3.78
N GLY A 438 5.55 -0.03 -4.97
CA GLY A 438 4.59 0.26 -6.05
C GLY A 438 3.27 -0.49 -5.96
N ILE A 439 3.12 -1.45 -5.04
CA ILE A 439 1.94 -2.33 -4.89
C ILE A 439 1.65 -2.65 -3.41
N GLN A 440 1.93 -1.74 -2.48
CA GLN A 440 1.77 -1.98 -1.03
C GLN A 440 0.33 -2.38 -0.66
N ASP A 441 -0.65 -1.80 -1.34
CA ASP A 441 -2.09 -2.05 -1.14
C ASP A 441 -2.54 -3.48 -1.49
N ASN A 442 -1.70 -4.26 -2.21
CA ASN A 442 -1.92 -5.68 -2.44
C ASN A 442 -1.64 -6.54 -1.20
N TYR A 443 -0.86 -6.05 -0.22
CA TYR A 443 -0.36 -6.85 0.91
C TYR A 443 -0.73 -6.29 2.29
N ILE A 444 -1.44 -5.16 2.37
CA ILE A 444 -2.07 -4.71 3.63
C ILE A 444 -3.32 -5.54 3.97
N ALA A 445 -3.82 -5.41 5.20
CA ALA A 445 -5.02 -6.08 5.68
C ALA A 445 -6.20 -5.99 4.69
N HIS A 446 -6.87 -7.12 4.49
CA HIS A 446 -7.95 -7.34 3.51
C HIS A 446 -7.57 -7.21 2.02
N GLN A 447 -6.32 -6.92 1.68
CA GLN A 447 -5.74 -6.88 0.32
C GLN A 447 -6.59 -6.09 -0.70
N PRO A 448 -6.96 -4.82 -0.41
CA PRO A 448 -7.86 -4.04 -1.27
C PRO A 448 -7.29 -3.78 -2.67
N GLY A 449 -5.97 -3.74 -2.84
CA GLY A 449 -5.33 -3.62 -4.16
C GLY A 449 -5.64 -4.81 -5.06
N ILE A 450 -5.53 -6.05 -4.53
CA ILE A 450 -5.85 -7.28 -5.26
C ILE A 450 -7.32 -7.27 -5.68
N GLN A 451 -8.23 -6.90 -4.79
CA GLN A 451 -9.67 -6.82 -5.09
C GLN A 451 -9.95 -5.83 -6.23
N ARG A 452 -9.31 -4.65 -6.22
CA ARG A 452 -9.39 -3.66 -7.31
C ARG A 452 -8.82 -4.19 -8.62
N GLN A 453 -7.65 -4.83 -8.60
CA GLN A 453 -7.03 -5.41 -9.80
C GLN A 453 -7.89 -6.52 -10.40
N VAL A 454 -8.48 -7.40 -9.57
CA VAL A 454 -9.38 -8.48 -10.01
C VAL A 454 -10.68 -7.93 -10.60
N SER A 455 -11.31 -6.94 -9.96
CA SER A 455 -12.49 -6.26 -10.56
C SER A 455 -12.13 -5.63 -11.89
N SER A 456 -11.00 -4.93 -11.96
CA SER A 456 -10.50 -4.29 -13.19
C SER A 456 -10.18 -5.32 -14.29
N LEU A 457 -9.79 -6.54 -13.94
CA LEU A 457 -9.48 -7.61 -14.90
C LEU A 457 -10.76 -8.17 -15.53
N ARG A 458 -11.80 -8.44 -14.72
CA ARG A 458 -13.14 -8.80 -15.21
C ARG A 458 -13.63 -7.75 -16.20
N ASP A 459 -13.56 -6.50 -15.76
CA ASP A 459 -14.02 -5.32 -16.47
C ASP A 459 -13.29 -5.07 -17.80
N LEU A 460 -11.97 -5.27 -17.82
CA LEU A 460 -11.16 -5.22 -19.04
C LEU A 460 -11.43 -6.42 -19.96
N THR A 461 -11.57 -7.63 -19.40
CA THR A 461 -11.86 -8.85 -20.18
C THR A 461 -13.21 -8.75 -20.87
N THR A 462 -14.25 -8.27 -20.19
CA THR A 462 -15.59 -8.06 -20.79
C THR A 462 -15.57 -7.12 -21.99
N ARG A 463 -14.67 -6.13 -22.02
CA ARG A 463 -14.51 -5.21 -23.17
C ARG A 463 -13.76 -5.83 -24.35
N ILE A 464 -12.82 -6.74 -24.08
CA ILE A 464 -11.92 -7.31 -25.08
C ILE A 464 -12.52 -8.59 -25.68
N ASP A 465 -13.07 -9.44 -24.83
CA ASP A 465 -13.76 -10.68 -25.18
C ASP A 465 -14.98 -10.89 -24.27
N ASP A 466 -16.05 -10.14 -24.58
CA ASP A 466 -17.40 -10.31 -24.02
C ASP A 466 -17.90 -11.76 -24.12
N GLY A 467 -17.49 -12.50 -25.15
CA GLY A 467 -17.86 -13.90 -25.36
C GLY A 467 -17.24 -14.83 -24.32
N LEU A 468 -15.97 -14.60 -23.96
CA LEU A 468 -15.30 -15.29 -22.85
C LEU A 468 -15.87 -14.87 -21.50
N ALA A 469 -16.07 -13.57 -21.27
CA ALA A 469 -16.59 -13.07 -19.99
C ALA A 469 -17.99 -13.64 -19.68
N LYS A 470 -18.88 -13.70 -20.68
CA LYS A 470 -20.19 -14.34 -20.55
C LYS A 470 -20.11 -15.85 -20.35
N HIS A 471 -19.15 -16.54 -20.99
CA HIS A 471 -18.95 -17.97 -20.76
C HIS A 471 -18.55 -18.26 -19.31
N LEU A 472 -17.57 -17.54 -18.78
CA LEU A 472 -17.15 -17.64 -17.38
C LEU A 472 -18.33 -17.37 -16.42
N GLN A 473 -19.14 -16.35 -16.71
CA GLN A 473 -20.34 -16.05 -15.91
C GLN A 473 -21.41 -17.16 -15.98
N ASN A 474 -21.65 -17.74 -17.15
CA ASN A 474 -22.64 -18.80 -17.34
C ASN A 474 -22.24 -20.11 -16.61
N GLU A 475 -20.95 -20.44 -16.62
CA GLU A 475 -20.39 -21.58 -15.89
C GLU A 475 -20.23 -21.29 -14.38
N GLY A 476 -20.52 -20.07 -13.90
CA GLY A 476 -20.39 -19.70 -12.48
C GLY A 476 -18.94 -19.51 -12.02
N VAL A 477 -18.00 -19.28 -12.94
CA VAL A 477 -16.59 -19.01 -12.64
C VAL A 477 -16.41 -17.53 -12.30
N GLU A 478 -16.06 -17.25 -11.04
CA GLU A 478 -15.75 -15.89 -10.61
C GLU A 478 -14.27 -15.56 -10.84
N PHE A 479 -13.99 -14.35 -11.34
CA PHE A 479 -12.62 -13.92 -11.63
C PHE A 479 -11.66 -14.06 -10.42
N ILE A 480 -12.16 -13.84 -9.20
CA ILE A 480 -11.36 -13.96 -7.96
C ILE A 480 -10.79 -15.37 -7.75
N GLN A 481 -11.51 -16.42 -8.18
CA GLN A 481 -11.15 -17.83 -7.92
C GLN A 481 -9.84 -18.26 -8.58
N PHE A 482 -9.45 -17.63 -9.70
CA PHE A 482 -8.17 -17.88 -10.37
C PHE A 482 -7.23 -16.66 -10.33
N SER A 483 -7.75 -15.46 -10.58
CA SER A 483 -6.90 -14.27 -10.78
C SER A 483 -6.37 -13.65 -9.48
N PHE A 484 -6.91 -14.00 -8.30
CA PHE A 484 -6.29 -13.64 -7.02
C PHE A 484 -4.82 -14.06 -6.99
N ARG A 485 -4.52 -15.31 -7.39
CA ARG A 485 -3.15 -15.84 -7.42
C ARG A 485 -2.28 -15.13 -8.46
N TRP A 486 -2.87 -14.76 -9.59
CA TRP A 486 -2.19 -14.06 -10.67
C TRP A 486 -1.73 -12.67 -10.22
N MET A 487 -2.59 -11.90 -9.54
CA MET A 487 -2.23 -10.58 -9.02
C MET A 487 -1.28 -10.67 -7.81
N ASN A 488 -1.59 -11.55 -6.84
CA ASN A 488 -0.84 -11.66 -5.59
C ASN A 488 0.60 -12.17 -5.79
N CYS A 489 0.82 -13.01 -6.81
CA CYS A 489 2.13 -13.57 -7.18
C CYS A 489 2.64 -13.06 -8.54
N LEU A 490 2.09 -11.97 -9.10
CA LEU A 490 2.51 -11.38 -10.39
C LEU A 490 2.71 -12.40 -11.54
N LEU A 491 1.73 -13.30 -11.74
CA LEU A 491 1.74 -14.46 -12.66
C LEU A 491 2.87 -15.50 -12.47
N MET A 492 3.71 -15.38 -11.43
CA MET A 492 4.88 -16.24 -11.24
C MET A 492 4.59 -17.73 -11.02
N ARG A 493 3.35 -18.07 -10.62
CA ARG A 493 2.90 -19.46 -10.48
C ARG A 493 2.34 -20.05 -11.78
N GLU A 494 2.18 -19.22 -12.81
CA GLU A 494 1.58 -19.58 -14.09
C GLU A 494 2.60 -19.67 -15.24
N ILE A 495 3.84 -19.20 -15.04
CA ILE A 495 4.96 -19.25 -15.99
C ILE A 495 6.27 -19.62 -15.27
N SER A 496 7.30 -20.07 -16.01
CA SER A 496 8.60 -20.40 -15.42
C SER A 496 9.36 -19.16 -14.92
N VAL A 497 10.25 -19.32 -13.93
CA VAL A 497 11.03 -18.20 -13.35
C VAL A 497 11.86 -17.47 -14.41
N LYS A 498 12.47 -18.20 -15.35
CA LYS A 498 13.13 -17.60 -16.53
C LYS A 498 12.21 -16.67 -17.34
N ASN A 499 10.97 -17.08 -17.58
CA ASN A 499 9.99 -16.29 -18.32
C ASN A 499 9.45 -15.11 -17.48
N THR A 500 9.31 -15.27 -16.17
CA THR A 500 9.07 -14.17 -15.22
C THR A 500 10.17 -13.12 -15.30
N ILE A 501 11.44 -13.53 -15.29
CA ILE A 501 12.58 -12.59 -15.41
C ILE A 501 12.51 -11.81 -16.73
N ARG A 502 12.21 -12.47 -17.86
CA ARG A 502 11.99 -11.77 -19.14
C ARG A 502 10.77 -10.84 -19.09
N MET A 503 9.68 -11.20 -18.41
CA MET A 503 8.50 -10.35 -18.24
C MET A 503 8.83 -9.10 -17.38
N TRP A 504 9.59 -9.28 -16.31
CA TRP A 504 9.99 -8.21 -15.39
C TRP A 504 10.99 -7.24 -16.01
N ASP A 505 11.82 -7.65 -16.98
CA ASP A 505 12.61 -6.71 -17.82
C ASP A 505 11.73 -5.60 -18.42
N THR A 506 10.49 -5.94 -18.83
CA THR A 506 9.52 -4.98 -19.39
C THR A 506 8.74 -4.24 -18.30
N TYR A 507 8.37 -4.90 -17.19
CA TYR A 507 7.71 -4.22 -16.07
C TYR A 507 8.59 -3.15 -15.43
N LEU A 508 9.91 -3.36 -15.44
CA LEU A 508 10.90 -2.38 -14.97
C LEU A 508 11.18 -1.25 -15.98
N ALA A 509 10.82 -1.45 -17.24
CA ALA A 509 10.92 -0.41 -18.27
C ALA A 509 9.70 0.54 -18.24
N GLU A 510 8.51 0.00 -17.94
CA GLU A 510 7.25 0.75 -17.78
C GLU A 510 7.18 1.49 -16.44
N GLU A 511 6.60 2.70 -16.44
CA GLU A 511 6.56 3.53 -15.21
C GLU A 511 5.60 2.98 -14.13
N ASP A 512 4.52 2.31 -14.54
CA ASP A 512 3.55 1.61 -13.68
C ASP A 512 3.47 0.11 -14.02
N GLY A 513 4.62 -0.52 -14.24
CA GLY A 513 4.73 -1.90 -14.75
C GLY A 513 4.00 -2.95 -13.91
N PHE A 514 4.30 -2.98 -12.61
CA PHE A 514 3.77 -3.99 -11.67
C PHE A 514 2.30 -3.76 -11.25
N SER A 515 1.79 -2.54 -11.41
CA SER A 515 0.45 -2.14 -10.95
C SER A 515 -0.57 -2.07 -12.10
N SER A 516 -0.31 -1.21 -13.08
CA SER A 516 -1.22 -0.91 -14.19
C SER A 516 -0.98 -1.80 -15.40
N PHE A 517 0.28 -1.95 -15.85
CA PHE A 517 0.59 -2.74 -17.05
C PHE A 517 0.35 -4.24 -16.81
N HIS A 518 0.65 -4.74 -15.61
CA HIS A 518 0.34 -6.11 -15.18
C HIS A 518 -1.12 -6.52 -15.44
N LEU A 519 -2.08 -5.61 -15.26
CA LEU A 519 -3.50 -5.86 -15.53
C LEU A 519 -3.76 -6.25 -17.00
N TYR A 520 -3.13 -5.54 -17.93
CA TYR A 520 -3.26 -5.81 -19.37
C TYR A 520 -2.56 -7.11 -19.76
N VAL A 521 -1.46 -7.45 -19.09
CA VAL A 521 -0.79 -8.76 -19.26
C VAL A 521 -1.67 -9.90 -18.75
N CYS A 522 -2.32 -9.77 -17.59
CA CYS A 522 -3.30 -10.73 -17.11
C CYS A 522 -4.49 -10.90 -18.07
N ALA A 523 -4.97 -9.82 -18.67
CA ALA A 523 -6.03 -9.89 -19.68
C ALA A 523 -5.56 -10.63 -20.95
N ALA A 524 -4.39 -10.27 -21.49
CA ALA A 524 -3.83 -10.92 -22.68
C ALA A 524 -3.55 -12.40 -22.44
N PHE A 525 -3.07 -12.73 -21.24
CA PHE A 525 -2.82 -14.10 -20.81
C PHE A 525 -4.11 -14.93 -20.72
N LEU A 526 -5.22 -14.34 -20.26
CA LEU A 526 -6.53 -15.01 -20.20
C LEU A 526 -7.13 -15.21 -21.60
N VAL A 527 -7.21 -14.14 -22.40
CA VAL A 527 -7.86 -14.14 -23.72
C VAL A 527 -7.11 -15.02 -24.73
N LYS A 528 -5.79 -15.18 -24.59
CA LYS A 528 -4.98 -16.16 -25.36
C LYS A 528 -5.57 -17.58 -25.34
N TRP A 529 -6.31 -17.93 -24.30
CA TRP A 529 -6.95 -19.25 -24.14
C TRP A 529 -8.47 -19.24 -24.37
N SER A 530 -9.06 -18.13 -24.81
CA SER A 530 -10.52 -17.96 -25.00
C SER A 530 -11.16 -19.10 -25.78
N ASP A 531 -10.58 -19.46 -26.93
CA ASP A 531 -11.07 -20.55 -27.78
C ASP A 531 -11.12 -21.92 -27.09
N GLN A 532 -10.32 -22.13 -26.04
CA GLN A 532 -10.32 -23.38 -25.26
C GLN A 532 -11.28 -23.26 -24.08
N LEU A 533 -11.20 -22.18 -23.32
CA LEU A 533 -12.05 -21.88 -22.16
C LEU A 533 -13.55 -21.89 -22.50
N ARG A 534 -13.92 -21.35 -23.66
CA ARG A 534 -15.32 -21.32 -24.15
C ARG A 534 -15.89 -22.69 -24.57
N LYS A 535 -15.11 -23.76 -24.43
CA LYS A 535 -15.54 -25.16 -24.68
C LYS A 535 -15.53 -26.01 -23.41
N MET A 536 -15.13 -25.44 -22.28
CA MET A 536 -14.92 -26.12 -21.00
C MET A 536 -16.06 -25.80 -20.02
N ASP A 537 -16.37 -26.75 -19.15
CA ASP A 537 -17.27 -26.52 -18.00
C ASP A 537 -16.56 -25.84 -16.81
N PHE A 538 -17.30 -25.48 -15.76
CA PHE A 538 -16.74 -24.92 -14.52
C PHE A 538 -15.50 -25.64 -13.98
N GLN A 539 -15.52 -26.98 -13.91
CA GLN A 539 -14.45 -27.77 -13.32
C GLN A 539 -13.22 -27.78 -14.24
N GLU A 540 -13.44 -27.98 -15.54
CA GLU A 540 -12.39 -27.92 -16.55
C GLU A 540 -11.73 -26.54 -16.61
N ILE A 541 -12.51 -25.45 -16.60
CA ILE A 541 -12.01 -24.06 -16.55
C ILE A 541 -11.13 -23.86 -15.32
N MET A 542 -11.59 -24.25 -14.13
CA MET A 542 -10.86 -24.00 -12.89
C MET A 542 -9.54 -24.78 -12.85
N MET A 543 -9.55 -26.05 -13.27
CA MET A 543 -8.33 -26.85 -13.38
C MET A 543 -7.36 -26.27 -14.42
N PHE A 544 -7.87 -25.82 -15.57
CA PHE A 544 -7.07 -25.27 -16.65
C PHE A 544 -6.43 -23.92 -16.28
N LEU A 545 -7.20 -22.96 -15.75
CA LEU A 545 -6.70 -21.64 -15.36
C LEU A 545 -5.70 -21.69 -14.19
N GLN A 546 -5.78 -22.73 -13.34
CA GLN A 546 -4.81 -22.96 -12.26
C GLN A 546 -3.59 -23.78 -12.71
N SER A 547 -3.53 -24.29 -13.95
CA SER A 547 -2.43 -25.11 -14.45
C SER A 547 -2.16 -24.92 -15.95
N LEU A 548 -2.15 -23.66 -16.40
CA LEU A 548 -2.04 -23.29 -17.82
C LEU A 548 -0.80 -23.91 -18.50
N PRO A 549 -0.90 -24.31 -19.79
CA PRO A 549 0.14 -25.07 -20.47
C PRO A 549 1.29 -24.17 -20.97
N THR A 550 1.99 -23.53 -20.03
CA THR A 550 3.08 -22.55 -20.26
C THR A 550 4.48 -23.13 -20.11
N ARG A 551 4.61 -24.39 -19.68
CA ARG A 551 5.92 -25.04 -19.40
C ARG A 551 6.90 -25.04 -20.57
N GLN A 552 6.39 -24.94 -21.80
CA GLN A 552 7.18 -24.92 -23.04
C GLN A 552 7.35 -23.51 -23.62
N TRP A 553 6.85 -22.47 -22.94
CA TRP A 553 6.94 -21.09 -23.42
C TRP A 553 8.39 -20.61 -23.45
N THR A 554 8.68 -19.84 -24.48
CA THR A 554 9.97 -19.21 -24.74
C THR A 554 9.89 -17.71 -24.52
N GLU A 555 11.04 -17.04 -24.59
CA GLU A 555 11.11 -15.57 -24.53
C GLU A 555 10.26 -14.90 -25.63
N LYS A 556 10.01 -15.58 -26.75
CA LYS A 556 9.13 -15.10 -27.84
C LYS A 556 7.64 -15.14 -27.48
N ASP A 557 7.21 -16.14 -26.72
CA ASP A 557 5.83 -16.24 -26.25
C ASP A 557 5.52 -15.13 -25.23
N ILE A 558 6.51 -14.80 -24.40
CA ILE A 558 6.45 -13.65 -23.47
C ILE A 558 6.51 -12.31 -24.24
N GLU A 559 7.35 -12.17 -25.26
CA GLU A 559 7.39 -10.98 -26.12
C GLU A 559 6.07 -10.74 -26.86
N LEU A 560 5.42 -11.78 -27.38
CA LEU A 560 4.09 -11.69 -27.98
C LEU A 560 3.02 -11.29 -26.96
N LEU A 561 3.01 -11.91 -25.78
CA LEU A 561 2.09 -11.58 -24.69
C LEU A 561 2.22 -10.12 -24.26
N LEU A 562 3.44 -9.63 -24.07
CA LEU A 562 3.73 -8.25 -23.68
C LEU A 562 3.34 -7.25 -24.79
N SER A 563 3.55 -7.61 -26.06
CA SER A 563 3.15 -6.79 -27.20
C SER A 563 1.64 -6.65 -27.31
N GLU A 564 0.89 -7.75 -27.12
CA GLU A 564 -0.57 -7.76 -27.09
C GLU A 564 -1.11 -6.93 -25.92
N ALA A 565 -0.55 -7.12 -24.71
CA ALA A 565 -0.86 -6.32 -23.53
C ALA A 565 -0.60 -4.82 -23.74
N PHE A 566 0.49 -4.44 -24.42
CA PHE A 566 0.82 -3.04 -24.70
C PHE A 566 -0.09 -2.42 -25.77
N ILE A 567 -0.52 -3.20 -26.77
CA ILE A 567 -1.55 -2.76 -27.71
C ILE A 567 -2.86 -2.49 -26.95
N TRP A 568 -3.27 -3.37 -26.04
CA TRP A 568 -4.50 -3.18 -25.26
C TRP A 568 -4.38 -2.05 -24.26
N GLN A 569 -3.23 -1.89 -23.61
CA GLN A 569 -2.94 -0.71 -22.82
C GLN A 569 -3.08 0.54 -23.70
N SER A 570 -2.49 0.59 -24.88
CA SER A 570 -2.60 1.74 -25.80
C SER A 570 -4.03 2.02 -26.29
N LEU A 571 -4.86 1.00 -26.45
CA LEU A 571 -6.27 1.12 -26.90
C LEU A 571 -7.25 1.47 -25.76
N PHE A 572 -6.97 1.06 -24.53
CA PHE A 572 -7.88 1.21 -23.40
C PHE A 572 -7.41 2.18 -22.30
N LYS A 573 -6.12 2.57 -22.24
CA LYS A 573 -5.58 3.62 -21.36
C LYS A 573 -6.14 4.98 -21.78
N GLY A 574 -7.06 5.51 -20.98
CA GLY A 574 -7.81 6.74 -21.26
C GLY A 574 -9.23 6.53 -21.81
N SER A 575 -9.62 5.28 -22.09
CA SER A 575 -10.94 4.91 -22.63
C SER A 575 -11.98 4.75 -21.51
N GLY A 576 -12.37 5.86 -20.89
CA GLY A 576 -13.36 5.90 -19.80
C GLY A 576 -14.81 5.59 -20.23
N ALA A 577 -15.13 5.72 -21.51
CA ALA A 577 -16.51 5.72 -22.03
C ALA A 577 -17.27 4.37 -22.00
N HIS A 578 -16.60 3.25 -21.73
CA HIS A 578 -17.22 1.90 -21.79
C HIS A 578 -16.99 1.06 -20.52
N LEU A 579 -16.82 1.70 -19.35
CA LEU A 579 -16.67 0.98 -18.06
C LEU A 579 -17.78 1.22 -17.04
N LYS A 580 -18.81 1.97 -17.42
CA LYS A 580 -20.03 2.09 -16.64
C LYS A 580 -21.23 1.64 -17.47
N ASN A 581 -22.07 0.86 -16.81
CA ASN A 581 -23.48 0.61 -17.12
C ASN A 581 -23.84 -0.50 -18.14
N THR A 582 -23.73 -1.76 -17.71
CA THR A 582 -24.64 -2.84 -18.15
C THR A 582 -25.15 -3.63 -16.94
N GLY A 583 -26.07 -3.03 -16.18
CA GLY A 583 -26.71 -3.68 -15.02
C GLY A 583 -28.02 -3.00 -14.65
N SER A 584 -29.14 -3.68 -14.94
CA SER A 584 -30.52 -3.27 -14.63
C SER A 584 -31.10 -2.07 -15.41
N ARG A 585 -31.98 -2.38 -16.38
CA ARG A 585 -33.28 -1.71 -16.53
C ARG A 585 -34.24 -2.62 -17.31
N GLY A 586 -35.38 -2.92 -16.70
CA GLY A 586 -36.44 -3.72 -17.33
C GLY A 586 -37.33 -2.91 -18.27
N THR A 587 -37.86 -3.59 -19.29
CA THR A 587 -39.18 -3.37 -19.94
C THR A 587 -39.70 -1.92 -20.02
N GLY A 588 -39.62 -1.28 -21.21
CA GLY A 588 -40.23 0.03 -21.44
C GLY A 588 -40.16 0.58 -22.86
N GLN A 589 -40.94 0.00 -23.78
CA GLN A 589 -41.33 0.52 -25.10
C GLN A 589 -40.27 0.82 -26.18
N GLN A 590 -40.71 0.58 -27.42
CA GLN A 590 -39.97 0.71 -28.66
C GLN A 590 -40.04 2.15 -29.19
N ASN A 591 -38.96 2.62 -29.82
CA ASN A 591 -39.08 3.20 -31.16
C ASN A 591 -37.76 3.07 -31.92
N SER A 592 -37.87 2.88 -33.23
CA SER A 592 -36.79 2.41 -34.10
C SER A 592 -36.03 3.56 -34.74
N GLU A 593 -34.71 3.43 -34.85
CA GLU A 593 -33.99 3.75 -36.09
C GLU A 593 -32.66 3.01 -36.13
N CYS A 594 -32.31 2.44 -37.29
CA CYS A 594 -31.19 1.54 -37.46
C CYS A 594 -30.41 1.94 -38.71
N LEU A 595 -29.14 2.33 -38.54
CA LEU A 595 -28.19 2.51 -39.64
C LEU A 595 -26.90 1.80 -39.32
N ALA A 596 -26.74 0.61 -39.89
CA ALA A 596 -25.49 -0.12 -39.89
C ALA A 596 -24.53 0.48 -40.94
N LEU A 597 -23.27 0.67 -40.57
CA LEU A 597 -22.17 0.90 -41.51
C LEU A 597 -21.08 -0.13 -41.29
N ALA A 598 -20.95 -1.05 -42.25
CA ALA A 598 -19.86 -2.01 -42.32
C ALA A 598 -18.61 -1.33 -42.90
N PHE A 599 -17.44 -1.61 -42.33
CA PHE A 599 -16.16 -1.20 -42.89
C PHE A 599 -15.52 -2.34 -43.71
N PRO A 600 -15.16 -2.11 -44.99
CA PRO A 600 -14.45 -3.10 -45.80
C PRO A 600 -12.94 -3.09 -45.53
N THR A 601 -12.30 -4.26 -45.61
CA THR A 601 -10.85 -4.43 -45.52
C THR A 601 -10.15 -4.06 -46.83
N PRO A 602 -9.03 -3.32 -46.81
CA PRO A 602 -8.28 -3.01 -48.03
C PRO A 602 -7.19 -4.06 -48.32
N SER A 603 -7.21 -4.58 -49.55
CA SER A 603 -6.13 -5.42 -50.11
C SER A 603 -5.18 -4.56 -50.96
N ILE A 604 -3.90 -4.93 -51.02
CA ILE A 604 -2.82 -4.18 -51.68
C ILE A 604 -2.57 -4.71 -53.10
N ARG A 605 -2.50 -3.82 -54.11
CA ARG A 605 -1.45 -3.78 -55.18
C ARG A 605 -1.64 -2.58 -56.16
N PRO A 606 -0.64 -2.21 -56.99
CA PRO A 606 -0.32 -0.79 -57.28
C PRO A 606 -0.52 -0.32 -58.74
N GLY A 607 -0.48 1.00 -58.98
CA GLY A 607 -0.27 1.52 -60.35
C GLY A 607 -0.43 3.01 -60.68
N LYS A 608 0.55 3.86 -60.30
CA LYS A 608 1.00 5.09 -61.04
C LYS A 608 0.00 6.29 -61.22
N PRO A 609 0.45 7.49 -61.66
CA PRO A 609 0.14 8.76 -60.97
C PRO A 609 -0.69 9.77 -61.79
N VAL A 610 -1.00 10.96 -61.21
CA VAL A 610 -1.04 12.27 -61.92
C VAL A 610 -1.09 13.50 -60.95
N SER A 611 -0.70 14.66 -61.48
CA SER A 611 -0.34 16.00 -60.95
C SER A 611 -1.25 16.80 -59.98
N PHE A 612 -0.62 17.79 -59.31
CA PHE A 612 -1.23 18.99 -58.67
C PHE A 612 -1.24 20.25 -59.58
N PRO A 613 -2.23 21.15 -59.38
CA PRO A 613 -2.06 22.62 -59.46
C PRO A 613 -2.49 23.29 -58.13
N GLN A 614 -1.68 24.14 -57.50
CA GLN A 614 -1.49 25.60 -57.70
C GLN A 614 -2.60 26.52 -57.14
N SER A 615 -2.17 27.65 -56.56
CA SER A 615 -2.91 28.54 -55.64
C SER A 615 -2.86 30.02 -56.06
N THR A 616 -3.95 30.77 -55.84
CA THR A 616 -4.04 32.26 -55.82
C THR A 616 -5.45 32.66 -55.33
N SER A 617 -5.77 33.79 -54.68
CA SER A 617 -5.01 34.94 -54.11
C SER A 617 -5.95 35.99 -53.44
N ILE A 618 -5.40 37.03 -52.78
CA ILE A 618 -5.99 38.36 -52.40
C ILE A 618 -6.82 38.37 -51.08
N GLY A 619 -6.72 39.37 -50.17
CA GLY A 619 -5.83 40.57 -50.08
C GLY A 619 -6.24 41.59 -48.98
N PHE A 620 -5.61 42.79 -49.00
CA PHE A 620 -5.72 43.98 -48.09
C PHE A 620 -4.95 43.96 -46.75
N SER A 621 -4.53 45.11 -46.15
CA SER A 621 -3.79 46.29 -46.65
C SER A 621 -3.23 47.10 -45.45
N THR A 622 -2.33 48.08 -45.67
CA THR A 622 -1.42 48.69 -44.66
C THR A 622 -1.59 50.21 -44.43
N GLU A 623 -1.24 50.73 -43.24
CA GLU A 623 -0.56 52.04 -42.96
C GLU A 623 -0.39 52.27 -41.42
N SER A 624 0.50 53.09 -40.81
CA SER A 624 1.48 54.13 -41.27
C SER A 624 2.50 54.54 -40.15
N ASN A 625 3.81 54.70 -40.50
CA ASN A 625 4.88 55.61 -39.96
C ASN A 625 5.25 55.65 -38.43
N ARG A 626 6.44 56.07 -37.94
CA ARG A 626 7.78 56.62 -38.39
C ARG A 626 8.81 56.31 -37.26
N GLY A 627 10.14 56.36 -37.38
CA GLY A 627 11.08 56.87 -38.39
C GLY A 627 12.56 56.47 -38.09
N GLN A 628 13.52 56.90 -38.92
CA GLN A 628 14.86 56.30 -39.08
C GLN A 628 16.05 57.08 -38.50
N ARG A 629 17.23 56.42 -38.37
CA ARG A 629 18.54 56.93 -38.85
C ARG A 629 19.55 55.78 -39.10
N LEU A 630 20.38 55.93 -40.14
CA LEU A 630 21.50 55.07 -40.59
C LEU A 630 22.62 55.97 -41.13
N PRO A 631 23.88 55.50 -41.32
CA PRO A 631 24.32 55.20 -42.70
C PRO A 631 25.47 54.17 -42.90
N ARG A 632 25.30 53.27 -43.89
CA ARG A 632 26.26 52.91 -44.99
C ARG A 632 27.65 52.27 -44.70
N PRO A 633 28.38 51.72 -45.72
CA PRO A 633 27.95 51.10 -46.99
C PRO A 633 28.73 49.80 -47.41
N SER A 634 28.35 49.24 -48.57
CA SER A 634 29.18 48.63 -49.63
C SER A 634 29.14 47.10 -49.90
N THR A 635 29.04 46.80 -51.20
CA THR A 635 29.06 45.55 -51.99
C THR A 635 29.67 45.94 -53.38
N PRO A 636 29.89 45.08 -54.43
CA PRO A 636 29.50 43.66 -54.62
C PRO A 636 30.50 42.72 -55.39
N LEU A 637 30.17 41.41 -55.49
CA LEU A 637 30.56 40.41 -56.53
C LEU A 637 32.07 40.02 -56.67
N TYR A 638 32.53 38.86 -57.17
CA TYR A 638 31.94 37.67 -57.87
C TYR A 638 32.84 36.41 -57.61
N ILE A 639 32.38 35.20 -58.02
CA ILE A 639 33.13 33.92 -58.33
C ILE A 639 32.75 32.66 -57.50
N THR A 640 31.86 31.86 -58.10
CA THR A 640 31.90 30.40 -58.37
C THR A 640 32.55 29.41 -57.38
N LEU A 641 31.75 28.44 -56.86
CA LEU A 641 32.17 27.03 -56.76
C LEU A 641 31.00 26.01 -56.65
N LEU A 642 31.28 24.81 -57.14
CA LEU A 642 30.44 23.67 -57.51
C LEU A 642 29.49 23.05 -56.45
N CYS A 643 28.48 22.33 -56.93
CA CYS A 643 27.49 21.59 -56.13
C CYS A 643 27.92 20.18 -55.71
N ALA A 644 27.56 19.76 -54.50
CA ALA A 644 27.20 18.38 -54.13
C ALA A 644 26.16 18.40 -52.98
N PRO A 645 25.16 17.49 -52.93
CA PRO A 645 23.99 17.65 -52.06
C PRO A 645 24.16 16.98 -50.69
N GLY A 646 23.85 17.70 -49.60
CA GLY A 646 23.96 17.13 -48.25
C GLY A 646 23.36 17.92 -47.07
N TYR A 647 22.75 19.09 -47.27
CA TYR A 647 22.22 19.91 -46.18
C TYR A 647 20.86 20.55 -46.52
N TYR A 648 19.76 19.84 -46.24
CA TYR A 648 18.40 20.40 -46.30
C TYR A 648 17.46 19.99 -45.14
N VAL A 649 17.84 19.00 -44.32
CA VAL A 649 16.99 18.52 -43.21
C VAL A 649 17.09 19.42 -41.96
N GLN A 650 18.22 20.10 -41.76
CA GLN A 650 18.53 20.78 -40.50
C GLN A 650 17.89 22.18 -40.36
N GLN A 651 17.66 22.91 -41.46
CA GLN A 651 16.99 24.23 -41.42
C GLN A 651 15.46 24.13 -41.31
N LEU A 652 14.84 23.09 -41.90
CA LEU A 652 13.41 22.84 -41.72
C LEU A 652 13.08 22.48 -40.26
N ALA A 653 13.92 21.70 -39.59
CA ALA A 653 13.73 21.38 -38.17
C ALA A 653 13.73 22.62 -37.28
N ILE A 654 14.63 23.58 -37.50
CA ILE A 654 14.73 24.82 -36.69
C ILE A 654 13.52 25.74 -36.94
N LEU A 655 13.07 25.88 -38.20
CA LEU A 655 11.85 26.63 -38.51
C LEU A 655 10.59 25.96 -37.95
N SER A 656 10.52 24.62 -37.95
CA SER A 656 9.45 23.87 -37.28
C SER A 656 9.48 24.04 -35.76
N LEU A 657 10.65 24.00 -35.13
CA LEU A 657 10.81 24.24 -33.69
C LEU A 657 10.40 25.66 -33.29
N LEU A 658 10.79 26.69 -34.05
CA LEU A 658 10.37 28.07 -33.78
C LEU A 658 8.88 28.28 -34.01
N TYR A 659 8.30 27.65 -35.03
CA TYR A 659 6.83 27.64 -35.24
C TYR A 659 6.09 26.92 -34.11
N TYR A 660 6.62 25.79 -33.61
CA TYR A 660 6.05 25.06 -32.47
C TYR A 660 6.20 25.81 -31.15
N CYS A 661 7.35 26.43 -30.85
CA CYS A 661 7.52 27.24 -29.64
C CYS A 661 6.61 28.48 -29.64
N HIS A 662 6.43 29.14 -30.78
CA HIS A 662 5.52 30.29 -30.88
C HIS A 662 4.04 29.89 -30.81
N LYS A 663 3.67 28.69 -31.31
CA LYS A 663 2.33 28.13 -31.07
C LYS A 663 2.14 27.63 -29.63
N ALA A 664 3.16 27.06 -28.99
CA ALA A 664 3.08 26.55 -27.62
C ALA A 664 2.72 27.67 -26.64
N SER A 665 3.38 28.83 -26.71
CA SER A 665 3.08 29.95 -25.81
C SER A 665 1.71 30.61 -26.05
N GLN A 666 1.02 30.31 -27.17
CA GLN A 666 -0.39 30.68 -27.37
C GLN A 666 -1.37 29.53 -27.06
N PHE A 667 -0.92 28.28 -27.14
CA PHE A 667 -1.72 27.11 -26.77
C PHE A 667 -1.76 26.84 -25.26
N GLU A 668 -0.80 27.29 -24.45
CA GLU A 668 -0.84 27.09 -22.99
C GLU A 668 -2.03 27.79 -22.31
N VAL A 669 -2.56 28.87 -22.88
CA VAL A 669 -3.75 29.57 -22.34
C VAL A 669 -5.08 29.01 -22.89
N SER A 670 -5.07 28.38 -24.07
CA SER A 670 -6.27 27.84 -24.72
C SER A 670 -6.47 26.33 -24.52
N GLY A 671 -5.37 25.56 -24.58
CA GLY A 671 -5.35 24.11 -24.39
C GLY A 671 -5.66 23.67 -22.96
N PHE A 672 -5.37 24.52 -21.96
CA PHE A 672 -5.70 24.23 -20.56
C PHE A 672 -7.22 24.19 -20.33
N ASN A 673 -7.95 25.14 -20.92
CA ASN A 673 -9.42 25.15 -20.91
C ASN A 673 -10.01 23.99 -21.73
N ALA A 674 -9.36 23.59 -22.84
CA ALA A 674 -9.80 22.44 -23.63
C ALA A 674 -9.58 21.09 -22.91
N LEU A 675 -8.52 20.94 -22.12
CA LEU A 675 -8.27 19.76 -21.28
C LEU A 675 -9.31 19.66 -20.15
N LEU A 676 -9.56 20.74 -19.41
CA LEU A 676 -10.63 20.81 -18.41
C LEU A 676 -12.01 20.46 -19.00
N TYR A 677 -12.31 20.96 -20.21
CA TYR A 677 -13.57 20.65 -20.91
C TYR A 677 -13.64 19.21 -21.48
N CYS A 678 -12.50 18.52 -21.63
CA CYS A 678 -12.42 17.17 -22.18
C CYS A 678 -12.23 16.07 -21.10
N GLU A 679 -11.87 16.45 -19.87
CA GLU A 679 -11.95 15.59 -18.68
C GLU A 679 -13.38 15.55 -18.12
N SER A 680 -14.10 16.68 -18.09
CA SER A 680 -15.50 16.72 -17.62
C SER A 680 -16.48 15.84 -18.43
N LYS A 681 -16.08 15.40 -19.64
CA LYS A 681 -16.86 14.50 -20.50
C LYS A 681 -16.50 13.02 -20.38
N ARG A 682 -15.47 12.63 -19.61
CA ARG A 682 -14.99 11.24 -19.53
C ARG A 682 -15.46 10.43 -18.31
N HIS A 683 -16.02 11.09 -17.28
CA HIS A 683 -16.71 10.43 -16.16
C HIS A 683 -17.94 11.24 -15.71
N PRO A 684 -19.18 10.86 -16.10
CA PRO A 684 -20.38 11.61 -15.72
C PRO A 684 -20.66 11.72 -14.21
N GLU A 685 -20.00 10.88 -13.39
CA GLU A 685 -20.20 10.80 -11.93
C GLU A 685 -18.89 10.90 -11.13
N LEU A 686 -17.73 11.01 -11.78
CA LEU A 686 -16.40 11.07 -11.13
C LEU A 686 -15.47 12.13 -11.75
N ALA A 687 -15.96 12.89 -12.73
CA ALA A 687 -15.38 14.14 -13.22
C ALA A 687 -16.47 15.22 -13.37
N MET A 688 -17.54 15.13 -12.58
CA MET A 688 -18.20 16.34 -12.12
C MET A 688 -17.19 17.05 -11.22
N ALA A 689 -16.81 18.28 -11.56
CA ALA A 689 -16.29 19.17 -10.52
C ALA A 689 -17.34 19.20 -9.40
N PRO A 690 -16.96 19.13 -8.11
CA PRO A 690 -17.93 19.19 -7.03
C PRO A 690 -18.78 20.44 -7.23
N PRO A 691 -20.11 20.33 -7.15
CA PRO A 691 -21.00 21.38 -7.63
C PRO A 691 -20.69 22.69 -6.91
N ALA A 692 -20.53 23.76 -7.70
CA ALA A 692 -20.25 25.09 -7.18
C ALA A 692 -21.27 25.44 -6.10
N ARG A 693 -20.81 26.01 -4.99
CA ARG A 693 -21.70 26.41 -3.91
C ARG A 693 -22.71 27.43 -4.44
N PRO A 694 -24.03 27.14 -4.36
CA PRO A 694 -25.03 28.14 -4.73
C PRO A 694 -24.92 29.36 -3.80
N PRO A 695 -25.37 30.55 -4.23
CA PRO A 695 -25.44 31.73 -3.37
C PRO A 695 -26.14 31.43 -2.03
N PHE A 696 -25.68 32.05 -0.94
CA PHE A 696 -26.22 31.80 0.41
C PHE A 696 -27.76 31.96 0.48
N THR A 697 -28.32 32.84 -0.35
CA THR A 697 -29.76 33.11 -0.50
C THR A 697 -30.59 31.95 -1.07
N GLU A 698 -29.98 30.94 -1.67
CA GLU A 698 -30.70 29.77 -2.24
C GLU A 698 -30.92 28.64 -1.22
N LEU A 699 -30.18 28.68 -0.11
CA LEU A 699 -30.28 27.73 1.00
C LEU A 699 -31.62 27.91 1.75
N PRO A 700 -32.22 26.84 2.31
CA PRO A 700 -31.77 25.45 2.30
C PRO A 700 -31.96 24.74 0.95
N LEU A 701 -31.13 23.74 0.64
CA LEU A 701 -31.27 22.94 -0.58
C LEU A 701 -32.34 21.87 -0.42
N ASP A 702 -32.31 21.05 0.63
CA ASP A 702 -33.46 20.22 0.99
C ASP A 702 -34.50 21.10 1.69
N LYS A 703 -35.61 21.36 0.99
CA LYS A 703 -36.73 22.16 1.50
C LYS A 703 -37.53 21.47 2.62
N ASN A 704 -37.28 20.18 2.87
CA ASN A 704 -37.82 19.44 4.03
C ASN A 704 -36.84 19.40 5.21
N GLY A 705 -35.59 19.81 5.00
CA GLY A 705 -34.57 19.92 6.03
C GLY A 705 -34.63 21.25 6.81
N PRO A 706 -33.75 21.43 7.81
CA PRO A 706 -33.69 22.63 8.60
C PRO A 706 -33.14 23.83 7.79
N PRO A 707 -33.38 25.06 8.25
CA PRO A 707 -32.90 26.29 7.62
C PRO A 707 -31.40 26.28 7.31
N GLY A 708 -31.05 26.78 6.12
CA GLY A 708 -29.65 26.92 5.71
C GLY A 708 -28.95 25.66 5.25
N ASN A 709 -29.57 24.47 5.33
CA ASN A 709 -28.88 23.22 4.98
C ASN A 709 -28.40 23.20 3.51
N ALA A 710 -27.24 22.58 3.27
CA ALA A 710 -26.73 22.28 1.94
C ALA A 710 -26.80 20.77 1.64
N TRP A 711 -27.81 20.08 2.20
CA TRP A 711 -27.91 18.63 2.10
C TRP A 711 -28.18 18.18 0.67
N GLY A 712 -27.51 17.10 0.26
CA GLY A 712 -27.55 16.60 -1.11
C GLY A 712 -26.65 17.35 -2.10
N LEU A 713 -26.00 18.47 -1.72
CA LEU A 713 -25.09 19.21 -2.60
C LEU A 713 -24.00 18.31 -3.18
N TYR A 714 -23.28 17.58 -2.31
CA TYR A 714 -22.20 16.66 -2.72
C TYR A 714 -22.71 15.22 -2.96
N GLY A 715 -24.03 15.03 -3.07
CA GLY A 715 -24.69 13.74 -3.27
C GLY A 715 -25.49 13.24 -2.06
N ALA A 716 -26.38 12.27 -2.30
CA ALA A 716 -27.33 11.79 -1.29
C ALA A 716 -26.71 10.91 -0.17
N ASN A 717 -25.53 10.33 -0.43
CA ASN A 717 -24.80 9.46 0.50
C ASN A 717 -23.49 10.09 0.98
N ASP A 718 -23.38 11.43 0.93
CA ASP A 718 -22.16 12.12 1.32
C ASP A 718 -21.84 11.98 2.82
N GLU A 719 -20.56 11.82 3.13
CA GLU A 719 -20.01 11.75 4.48
C GLU A 719 -18.81 12.69 4.71
N LEU A 720 -18.41 13.48 3.70
CA LEU A 720 -17.26 14.39 3.74
C LEU A 720 -17.66 15.87 3.70
N GLY A 721 -18.88 16.20 3.30
CA GLY A 721 -19.38 17.56 3.31
C GLY A 721 -18.57 18.48 2.40
N ALA A 722 -18.26 19.66 2.91
CA ALA A 722 -17.45 20.65 2.20
C ALA A 722 -16.03 20.16 1.84
N LEU A 723 -15.51 19.13 2.51
CA LEU A 723 -14.20 18.55 2.18
C LEU A 723 -14.18 17.88 0.80
N ASN A 724 -15.33 17.58 0.19
CA ASN A 724 -15.40 17.15 -1.22
C ASN A 724 -14.80 18.18 -2.20
N MET A 725 -14.66 19.45 -1.80
CA MET A 725 -13.97 20.48 -2.57
C MET A 725 -12.43 20.34 -2.56
N ILE A 726 -11.85 19.54 -1.63
CA ILE A 726 -10.41 19.21 -1.58
C ILE A 726 -10.09 18.17 -2.67
N THR A 727 -10.24 18.59 -3.92
CA THR A 727 -9.98 17.78 -5.11
C THR A 727 -8.48 17.76 -5.44
N PRO A 728 -7.97 16.76 -6.21
CA PRO A 728 -6.56 16.72 -6.59
C PRO A 728 -6.01 18.01 -7.25
N PRO A 729 -6.76 18.74 -8.10
CA PRO A 729 -6.35 20.07 -8.58
C PRO A 729 -6.23 21.12 -7.47
N VAL A 730 -7.14 21.13 -6.49
CA VAL A 730 -7.10 22.04 -5.33
C VAL A 730 -5.91 21.73 -4.44
N VAL A 731 -5.65 20.46 -4.11
CA VAL A 731 -4.47 20.03 -3.35
C VAL A 731 -3.17 20.43 -4.08
N LYS A 732 -3.10 20.21 -5.40
CA LYS A 732 -1.96 20.61 -6.23
C LYS A 732 -1.74 22.13 -6.26
N ALA A 733 -2.82 22.92 -6.26
CA ALA A 733 -2.77 24.38 -6.18
C ALA A 733 -2.44 24.89 -4.77
N ALA A 734 -2.78 24.16 -3.72
CA ALA A 734 -2.37 24.44 -2.34
C ALA A 734 -0.89 24.10 -2.11
N ALA A 735 -0.37 23.03 -2.74
CA ALA A 735 1.04 22.66 -2.63
C ALA A 735 2.03 23.72 -3.16
N GLN A 736 1.56 24.68 -3.98
CA GLN A 736 2.35 25.85 -4.41
C GLN A 736 2.60 26.86 -3.27
N GLU A 737 1.90 26.74 -2.15
CA GLU A 737 2.17 27.53 -0.95
C GLU A 737 3.42 27.05 -0.21
N ILE A 738 3.98 25.87 -0.55
CA ILE A 738 5.26 25.38 -0.01
C ILE A 738 6.41 26.00 -0.82
N GLN A 739 7.04 27.03 -0.27
CA GLN A 739 8.11 27.81 -0.89
C GLN A 739 9.41 27.75 -0.07
N THR A 740 9.33 27.77 1.27
CA THR A 740 10.50 27.69 2.16
C THR A 740 10.70 26.29 2.75
N GLY A 741 9.63 25.53 2.93
CA GLY A 741 9.62 24.26 3.65
C GLY A 741 9.68 24.41 5.17
N ASP A 742 9.54 25.63 5.70
CA ASP A 742 9.38 25.87 7.14
C ASP A 742 8.08 25.22 7.63
N ARG A 743 8.14 24.54 8.79
CA ARG A 743 7.02 23.77 9.34
C ARG A 743 6.64 24.28 10.72
N VAL A 744 5.35 24.51 10.95
CA VAL A 744 4.79 24.93 12.23
C VAL A 744 3.71 23.93 12.65
N SER A 745 3.86 23.34 13.85
CA SER A 745 2.81 22.54 14.48
C SER A 745 1.66 23.46 14.88
N LEU A 746 0.42 23.08 14.57
CA LEU A 746 -0.78 23.82 14.95
C LEU A 746 -1.53 23.16 16.13
N ASP A 747 -1.07 22.00 16.58
CA ASP A 747 -1.57 21.32 17.78
C ASP A 747 -1.02 21.99 19.04
N TRP A 748 -1.91 22.36 19.96
CA TRP A 748 -1.57 22.67 21.35
C TRP A 748 -1.28 21.38 22.12
N TYR A 749 -0.66 21.49 23.30
CA TYR A 749 -0.37 20.31 24.12
C TYR A 749 -1.66 19.69 24.65
N LEU A 750 -1.81 18.37 24.57
CA LEU A 750 -3.01 17.63 25.01
C LEU A 750 -3.40 17.87 26.48
N ASN A 751 -2.45 18.28 27.34
CA ASN A 751 -2.69 18.66 28.74
C ASN A 751 -3.09 20.14 28.94
N LEU A 752 -3.31 20.88 27.86
CA LEU A 752 -3.77 22.27 27.84
C LEU A 752 -5.08 22.39 27.02
N PRO A 753 -6.08 23.15 27.50
CA PRO A 753 -6.13 23.84 28.80
C PRO A 753 -6.09 22.88 30.00
N SER A 754 -5.40 23.24 31.09
CA SER A 754 -5.27 22.35 32.27
C SER A 754 -6.62 22.05 32.93
N HIS A 755 -7.57 22.97 32.76
CA HIS A 755 -8.98 22.83 33.16
C HIS A 755 -9.89 23.04 31.94
N PRO A 756 -10.21 21.98 31.17
CA PRO A 756 -11.07 22.11 29.99
C PRO A 756 -12.48 22.62 30.32
N SER A 757 -13.00 23.44 29.39
CA SER A 757 -14.34 24.01 29.43
C SER A 757 -15.44 22.94 29.23
N PHE A 758 -16.70 23.36 29.31
CA PHE A 758 -17.89 22.51 29.08
C PHE A 758 -17.94 21.23 29.96
N ASN A 759 -17.34 21.29 31.16
CA ASN A 759 -17.23 20.17 32.09
C ASN A 759 -16.53 18.92 31.51
N ARG A 760 -15.68 19.08 30.48
CA ARG A 760 -14.85 18.00 29.93
C ARG A 760 -13.81 17.55 30.97
N PRO A 761 -13.44 16.25 31.02
CA PRO A 761 -12.36 15.76 31.87
C PRO A 761 -11.01 16.32 31.40
N ALA A 762 -10.08 16.54 32.33
CA ALA A 762 -8.70 16.88 31.99
C ALA A 762 -7.96 15.66 31.42
N PHE A 763 -6.96 15.91 30.59
CA PHE A 763 -6.11 14.88 30.00
C PHE A 763 -5.36 14.08 31.08
N SER A 764 -5.35 12.75 30.93
CA SER A 764 -4.66 11.82 31.79
C SER A 764 -3.62 11.04 30.98
N TRP A 765 -2.36 11.08 31.45
CA TRP A 765 -1.26 10.32 30.87
C TRP A 765 -0.62 9.45 31.95
N LYS A 766 -0.42 8.18 31.62
CA LYS A 766 0.29 7.21 32.46
C LYS A 766 1.36 6.50 31.64
N MET A 767 2.61 6.88 31.86
CA MET A 767 3.76 6.08 31.43
C MET A 767 3.84 4.80 32.28
N MET A 768 3.88 3.64 31.62
CA MET A 768 4.09 2.34 32.24
C MET A 768 5.42 1.75 31.78
N ASN A 769 6.39 1.76 32.69
CA ASN A 769 7.63 1.03 32.50
C ASN A 769 7.36 -0.49 32.52
N LYS A 770 7.77 -1.22 31.47
CA LYS A 770 7.59 -2.67 31.40
C LYS A 770 8.52 -3.36 32.38
N ALA A 771 7.99 -4.31 33.15
CA ALA A 771 8.80 -5.25 33.90
C ALA A 771 9.15 -6.49 33.06
N HIS A 772 10.26 -7.14 33.40
CA HIS A 772 10.47 -8.56 33.13
C HIS A 772 9.49 -9.40 34.00
N PRO A 773 9.30 -10.71 33.69
CA PRO A 773 8.43 -11.59 34.48
C PRO A 773 8.82 -11.75 35.97
N ASP A 774 10.05 -11.42 36.34
CA ASP A 774 10.56 -11.40 37.72
C ASP A 774 10.27 -10.09 38.47
N GLY A 775 9.64 -9.11 37.82
CA GLY A 775 9.34 -7.78 38.36
C GLY A 775 10.45 -6.75 38.16
N THR A 776 11.61 -7.11 37.61
CA THR A 776 12.69 -6.15 37.34
C THR A 776 12.32 -5.21 36.18
N LYS A 777 12.64 -3.92 36.31
CA LYS A 777 12.26 -2.88 35.34
C LYS A 777 13.12 -2.94 34.07
N ARG A 778 12.50 -2.91 32.90
CA ARG A 778 13.15 -2.84 31.58
C ARG A 778 13.37 -1.38 31.18
N THR A 779 14.32 -1.12 30.28
CA THR A 779 14.42 0.18 29.58
C THR A 779 13.40 0.27 28.44
N VAL A 780 12.12 0.02 28.75
CA VAL A 780 10.99 0.03 27.80
C VAL A 780 9.79 0.65 28.52
N ASN A 781 9.17 1.64 27.88
CA ASN A 781 8.00 2.35 28.41
C ASN A 781 6.86 2.31 27.37
N ASP A 782 5.64 2.03 27.83
CA ASP A 782 4.41 2.26 27.08
C ASP A 782 3.69 3.47 27.66
N ASP A 783 3.05 4.28 26.84
CA ASP A 783 2.16 5.34 27.31
C ASP A 783 0.70 4.91 27.21
N HIS A 784 -0.09 5.22 28.23
CA HIS A 784 -1.54 5.10 28.22
C HIS A 784 -2.13 6.49 28.32
N LEU A 785 -2.94 6.87 27.33
CA LEU A 785 -3.60 8.17 27.23
C LEU A 785 -5.10 7.97 27.44
N ASP A 786 -5.68 8.75 28.35
CA ASP A 786 -7.13 8.82 28.58
C ASP A 786 -7.53 10.29 28.54
N PHE A 787 -8.32 10.66 27.52
CA PHE A 787 -8.68 12.04 27.25
C PHE A 787 -9.97 12.13 26.43
N ASN A 788 -10.70 13.22 26.62
CA ASN A 788 -11.78 13.60 25.72
C ASN A 788 -11.16 14.24 24.47
N THR A 789 -11.56 13.82 23.26
CA THR A 789 -10.97 14.31 21.99
C THR A 789 -11.23 15.78 21.68
N GLN A 790 -11.98 16.48 22.52
CA GLN A 790 -12.26 17.92 22.50
C GLN A 790 -11.74 18.64 23.77
N GLY A 791 -10.85 18.00 24.53
CA GLY A 791 -10.27 18.54 25.77
C GLY A 791 -9.04 19.43 25.58
N SER A 792 -8.47 19.42 24.36
CA SER A 792 -7.37 20.23 23.83
C SER A 792 -7.66 20.42 22.33
N SER A 793 -6.73 20.96 21.54
CA SER A 793 -6.92 21.24 20.10
C SER A 793 -7.69 20.12 19.41
N GLN A 794 -8.77 20.47 18.70
CA GLN A 794 -9.61 19.47 18.06
C GLN A 794 -10.18 19.92 16.71
N TRP A 795 -10.41 18.94 15.85
CA TRP A 795 -11.41 18.98 14.80
C TRP A 795 -12.73 18.40 15.32
N ASP A 796 -13.78 19.18 15.22
CA ASP A 796 -15.15 18.71 15.42
C ASP A 796 -15.72 18.14 14.11
N GLY A 797 -16.12 16.87 14.17
CA GLY A 797 -16.76 16.17 13.06
C GLY A 797 -18.28 16.38 13.04
N PHE A 798 -18.92 15.92 11.97
CA PHE A 798 -20.36 16.14 11.74
C PHE A 798 -21.30 15.40 12.72
N ARG A 799 -20.73 14.56 13.58
CA ARG A 799 -21.40 13.93 14.73
C ARG A 799 -21.40 14.79 15.99
N HIS A 800 -20.58 15.86 16.06
CA HIS A 800 -20.43 16.64 17.29
C HIS A 800 -21.67 17.48 17.59
N TYR A 801 -22.09 18.31 16.65
CA TYR A 801 -23.18 19.26 16.86
C TYR A 801 -24.17 19.22 15.68
N GLY A 802 -25.40 18.78 15.96
CA GLY A 802 -26.52 18.81 15.01
C GLY A 802 -27.48 19.98 15.29
N TYR A 803 -28.45 20.17 14.39
CA TYR A 803 -29.54 21.12 14.59
C TYR A 803 -30.37 20.73 15.82
N GLN A 804 -30.47 21.64 16.80
CA GLN A 804 -31.05 21.34 18.11
C GLN A 804 -32.58 21.17 18.06
N SER A 805 -33.27 22.02 17.28
CA SER A 805 -34.74 21.94 17.10
C SER A 805 -35.13 20.76 16.21
N ALA A 806 -34.52 20.65 15.02
CA ALA A 806 -34.80 19.58 14.07
C ALA A 806 -34.32 18.18 14.53
N LYS A 807 -33.35 18.12 15.46
CA LYS A 807 -32.69 16.90 15.96
C LYS A 807 -32.04 16.08 14.84
N ARG A 808 -31.35 16.78 13.94
CA ARG A 808 -30.67 16.23 12.76
C ARG A 808 -29.21 16.65 12.70
N TYR A 809 -28.36 15.71 12.35
CA TYR A 809 -26.96 15.92 11.98
C TYR A 809 -26.83 16.10 10.46
N TYR A 810 -25.60 16.21 9.96
CA TYR A 810 -25.31 16.37 8.54
C TYR A 810 -26.02 15.33 7.66
N GLY A 811 -26.55 15.77 6.51
CA GLY A 811 -27.27 14.91 5.57
C GLY A 811 -28.58 14.33 6.12
N GLY A 812 -29.23 14.99 7.08
CA GLY A 812 -30.53 14.58 7.64
C GLY A 812 -30.48 13.39 8.61
N ARG A 813 -29.28 12.97 9.03
CA ARG A 813 -29.11 11.83 9.95
C ARG A 813 -29.71 12.12 11.32
N SER A 814 -30.38 11.13 11.89
CA SER A 814 -30.96 11.18 13.24
C SER A 814 -29.96 10.77 14.31
N GLN A 815 -30.24 11.08 15.57
CA GLN A 815 -29.50 10.55 16.72
C GLN A 815 -29.34 9.02 16.67
N HIS A 816 -30.40 8.30 16.30
CA HIS A 816 -30.37 6.85 16.16
C HIS A 816 -29.36 6.39 15.09
N ASP A 817 -29.20 7.12 13.99
CA ASP A 817 -28.23 6.77 12.95
C ASP A 817 -26.78 6.96 13.42
N ILE A 818 -26.53 7.93 14.29
CA ILE A 818 -25.21 8.17 14.91
C ILE A 818 -24.88 7.07 15.93
N GLU A 819 -25.88 6.60 16.67
CA GLU A 819 -25.75 5.54 17.69
C GLU A 819 -25.69 4.13 17.12
N SER A 820 -26.30 3.87 15.95
CA SER A 820 -26.43 2.52 15.37
C SER A 820 -25.49 2.21 14.20
N ALA A 821 -24.83 3.22 13.63
CA ALA A 821 -23.90 3.06 12.51
C ALA A 821 -22.68 3.98 12.67
N GLU A 822 -21.66 3.78 11.82
CA GLU A 822 -20.42 4.58 11.78
C GLU A 822 -20.50 5.75 10.76
N VAL A 823 -21.70 6.12 10.33
CA VAL A 823 -21.92 7.14 9.29
C VAL A 823 -21.38 8.52 9.68
N ILE A 824 -20.92 9.32 8.73
CA ILE A 824 -20.39 10.69 8.93
C ILE A 824 -19.33 10.82 10.05
N GLY A 825 -18.62 9.74 10.37
CA GLY A 825 -17.55 9.69 11.38
C GLY A 825 -16.27 10.39 10.93
N ILE A 826 -15.47 10.90 11.88
CA ILE A 826 -14.23 11.61 11.57
C ILE A 826 -13.14 10.70 10.95
N ASP A 827 -13.27 9.38 11.10
CA ASP A 827 -12.47 8.40 10.36
C ASP A 827 -12.65 8.50 8.84
N ARG A 828 -13.80 8.98 8.34
CA ARG A 828 -14.04 9.21 6.90
C ARG A 828 -13.10 10.27 6.36
N VAL A 829 -12.86 11.34 7.13
CA VAL A 829 -11.88 12.40 6.80
C VAL A 829 -10.46 11.82 6.75
N ALA A 830 -10.10 10.97 7.72
CA ALA A 830 -8.79 10.31 7.72
C ALA A 830 -8.66 9.24 6.60
N HIS A 831 -9.78 8.66 6.13
CA HIS A 831 -9.83 7.73 5.01
C HIS A 831 -9.72 8.44 3.65
N SER A 832 -10.27 9.65 3.52
CA SER A 832 -10.19 10.47 2.30
C SER A 832 -8.84 11.18 2.09
N GLY A 833 -7.86 10.93 2.96
CA GLY A 833 -6.52 11.55 2.90
C GLY A 833 -6.29 12.72 3.87
N GLY A 834 -7.23 12.98 4.77
CA GLY A 834 -7.17 14.11 5.71
C GLY A 834 -7.53 15.45 5.06
N ILE A 835 -7.23 16.53 5.78
CA ILE A 835 -7.41 17.91 5.31
C ILE A 835 -6.05 18.37 4.75
N THR A 836 -5.96 18.46 3.42
CA THR A 836 -4.76 18.92 2.69
C THR A 836 -5.11 20.13 1.83
N ALA A 837 -5.07 21.31 2.44
CA ALA A 837 -5.68 22.53 1.89
C ALA A 837 -4.71 23.72 1.95
N ARG A 838 -5.06 24.83 1.30
CA ARG A 838 -4.40 26.12 1.56
C ARG A 838 -5.00 26.73 2.82
N GLY A 839 -4.17 27.00 3.81
CA GLY A 839 -4.53 27.81 4.97
C GLY A 839 -4.50 29.29 4.64
N VAL A 840 -5.52 30.03 5.04
CA VAL A 840 -5.61 31.49 5.00
C VAL A 840 -5.52 32.02 6.43
N ILE A 841 -4.48 32.81 6.73
CA ILE A 841 -4.07 33.18 8.09
C ILE A 841 -4.60 34.59 8.40
N LEU A 842 -5.47 34.69 9.41
CA LEU A 842 -6.01 35.94 9.93
C LEU A 842 -5.61 36.13 11.40
N ASP A 843 -4.92 37.23 11.71
CA ASP A 843 -4.41 37.55 13.05
C ASP A 843 -5.12 38.78 13.63
N TYR A 844 -6.15 38.55 14.46
CA TYR A 844 -7.04 39.61 14.94
C TYR A 844 -6.40 40.55 15.98
N PRO A 845 -5.67 40.07 17.01
CA PRO A 845 -4.93 40.95 17.91
C PRO A 845 -4.00 41.92 17.17
N ARG A 846 -3.21 41.41 16.22
CA ARG A 846 -2.26 42.24 15.46
C ARG A 846 -2.93 43.17 14.46
N TYR A 847 -4.10 42.79 13.93
CA TYR A 847 -4.94 43.71 13.15
C TYR A 847 -5.42 44.89 14.01
N LEU A 848 -5.91 44.65 15.22
CA LEU A 848 -6.33 45.71 16.14
C LEU A 848 -5.18 46.66 16.51
N GLU A 849 -3.99 46.11 16.80
CA GLU A 849 -2.76 46.89 17.04
C GLU A 849 -2.46 47.83 15.86
N ARG A 850 -2.52 47.34 14.62
CA ARG A 850 -2.29 48.16 13.41
C ARG A 850 -3.37 49.24 13.18
N LYS A 851 -4.61 49.02 13.60
CA LYS A 851 -5.66 50.05 13.59
C LYS A 851 -5.55 51.05 14.76
N GLY A 852 -4.61 50.86 15.70
CA GLY A 852 -4.46 51.71 16.88
C GLY A 852 -5.51 51.46 17.98
N ASN A 853 -6.18 50.31 17.95
CA ASN A 853 -7.13 49.90 18.97
C ASN A 853 -6.42 49.33 20.21
N LYS A 854 -7.17 49.17 21.32
CA LYS A 854 -6.64 48.54 22.54
C LYS A 854 -6.30 47.05 22.31
N GLU A 855 -5.33 46.54 23.06
CA GLU A 855 -5.08 45.09 23.14
C GLU A 855 -6.39 44.38 23.52
N VAL A 856 -6.73 43.35 22.76
CA VAL A 856 -7.94 42.54 22.99
C VAL A 856 -7.70 41.51 24.08
N ASN A 857 -8.69 41.31 24.95
CA ASN A 857 -8.75 40.18 25.87
C ASN A 857 -9.61 39.07 25.26
N ALA A 858 -9.01 37.92 24.94
CA ALA A 858 -9.72 36.79 24.35
C ALA A 858 -10.58 36.00 25.37
N LEU A 859 -10.44 36.28 26.67
CA LEU A 859 -11.17 35.65 27.78
C LEU A 859 -12.45 36.43 28.18
N GLU A 860 -12.89 37.38 27.34
CA GLU A 860 -14.11 38.16 27.50
C GLU A 860 -15.08 37.92 26.34
N ALA A 861 -16.38 38.09 26.61
CA ALA A 861 -17.45 37.91 25.63
C ALA A 861 -17.48 39.07 24.63
N ASN A 862 -16.64 38.98 23.60
CA ASN A 862 -16.49 39.93 22.50
C ASN A 862 -16.62 39.20 21.15
N SER A 863 -17.02 39.87 20.07
CA SER A 863 -17.20 39.22 18.77
C SER A 863 -16.42 39.89 17.65
N ILE A 864 -16.00 39.07 16.68
CA ILE A 864 -15.36 39.48 15.44
C ILE A 864 -16.41 39.46 14.33
N THR A 865 -16.73 40.63 13.78
CA THR A 865 -17.81 40.78 12.78
C THR A 865 -17.34 40.34 11.38
N ALA A 866 -18.30 39.98 10.51
CA ALA A 866 -18.00 39.62 9.13
C ALA A 866 -17.26 40.74 8.35
N ASP A 867 -17.56 42.02 8.64
CA ASP A 867 -16.91 43.15 7.97
C ASP A 867 -15.46 43.35 8.44
N VAL A 868 -15.16 43.05 9.71
CA VAL A 868 -13.78 42.99 10.22
C VAL A 868 -13.00 41.89 9.51
N LEU A 869 -13.56 40.69 9.39
CA LEU A 869 -12.91 39.56 8.71
C LEU A 869 -12.65 39.85 7.22
N LYS A 870 -13.58 40.53 6.53
CA LYS A 870 -13.40 41.03 5.16
C LYS A 870 -12.29 42.07 5.06
N ASP A 871 -12.16 42.99 6.02
CA ASP A 871 -11.07 43.98 6.00
C ASP A 871 -9.70 43.36 6.31
N MET A 872 -9.66 42.37 7.21
CA MET A 872 -8.44 41.59 7.49
C MET A 872 -7.93 40.85 6.24
N LEU A 873 -8.81 40.19 5.47
CA LEU A 873 -8.45 39.57 4.18
C LEU A 873 -7.92 40.60 3.17
N ARG A 874 -8.58 41.77 3.09
CA ARG A 874 -8.20 42.89 2.21
C ARG A 874 -6.80 43.42 2.56
N GLU A 875 -6.53 43.61 3.85
CA GLU A 875 -5.24 44.11 4.36
C GLU A 875 -4.11 43.08 4.22
N ALA A 876 -4.43 41.78 4.36
CA ALA A 876 -3.51 40.68 4.07
C ALA A 876 -3.21 40.51 2.56
N GLY A 877 -3.98 41.17 1.68
CA GLY A 877 -3.87 41.00 0.22
C GLY A 877 -4.30 39.61 -0.28
N VAL A 878 -5.07 38.86 0.51
CA VAL A 878 -5.46 37.47 0.21
C VAL A 878 -6.91 37.42 -0.28
N GLN A 879 -7.12 36.82 -1.45
CA GLN A 879 -8.43 36.39 -1.90
C GLN A 879 -8.65 34.92 -1.52
N ALA A 880 -9.71 34.66 -0.74
CA ALA A 880 -10.19 33.31 -0.46
C ALA A 880 -10.74 32.65 -1.73
N ARG A 881 -10.62 31.31 -1.82
CA ARG A 881 -11.13 30.49 -2.94
C ARG A 881 -11.74 29.19 -2.41
N ASP A 882 -12.58 28.58 -3.23
CA ASP A 882 -13.09 27.22 -3.00
C ASP A 882 -11.94 26.24 -2.67
N GLY A 883 -12.07 25.53 -1.55
CA GLY A 883 -11.04 24.59 -1.08
C GLY A 883 -10.10 25.13 -0.01
N ASP A 884 -10.17 26.42 0.34
CA ASP A 884 -9.33 27.00 1.40
C ASP A 884 -9.81 26.61 2.82
N LEU A 885 -8.87 26.62 3.77
CA LEU A 885 -9.09 26.51 5.22
C LEU A 885 -8.83 27.87 5.86
N LEU A 886 -9.77 28.39 6.64
CA LEU A 886 -9.55 29.59 7.45
C LEU A 886 -8.80 29.25 8.75
N LEU A 887 -7.72 29.97 9.06
CA LEU A 887 -7.01 29.92 10.34
C LEU A 887 -7.09 31.31 11.00
N LEU A 888 -7.94 31.45 12.02
CA LEU A 888 -8.22 32.71 12.70
C LEU A 888 -7.64 32.72 14.12
N ARG A 889 -6.60 33.53 14.34
CA ARG A 889 -6.05 33.78 15.68
C ARG A 889 -6.83 34.90 16.36
N THR A 890 -7.43 34.58 17.49
CA THR A 890 -8.19 35.46 18.39
C THR A 890 -7.33 36.00 19.55
N GLY A 891 -6.29 35.26 19.95
CA GLY A 891 -5.40 35.56 21.09
C GLY A 891 -5.68 34.73 22.35
N PHE A 892 -6.48 33.65 22.26
CA PHE A 892 -6.89 32.85 23.41
C PHE A 892 -5.73 32.07 24.04
N THR A 893 -4.90 31.37 23.25
CA THR A 893 -3.77 30.60 23.80
C THR A 893 -2.76 31.51 24.49
N ARG A 894 -2.47 32.68 23.90
CA ARG A 894 -1.72 33.78 24.50
C ARG A 894 -2.29 34.22 25.85
N ASP A 895 -3.58 34.52 25.93
CA ASP A 895 -4.18 35.06 27.16
C ASP A 895 -4.36 33.98 28.24
N TYR A 896 -4.67 32.74 27.86
CA TYR A 896 -4.71 31.61 28.78
C TYR A 896 -3.34 31.32 29.39
N ALA A 897 -2.26 31.48 28.62
CA ALA A 897 -0.89 31.31 29.11
C ALA A 897 -0.50 32.34 30.18
N LYS A 898 -1.10 33.54 30.18
CA LYS A 898 -0.90 34.58 31.20
C LYS A 898 -1.53 34.22 32.57
N LEU A 899 -2.56 33.38 32.59
CA LEU A 899 -3.29 33.00 33.82
C LEU A 899 -2.50 32.06 34.72
N ASP A 900 -2.67 32.21 36.03
CA ASP A 900 -2.23 31.21 37.02
C ASP A 900 -3.19 30.00 37.15
N GLU A 901 -2.82 29.01 37.97
CA GLU A 901 -3.59 27.77 38.09
C GLU A 901 -4.95 27.95 38.82
N ASP A 902 -5.06 28.88 39.77
CA ASP A 902 -6.33 29.18 40.43
C ASP A 902 -7.25 30.00 39.50
N GLU A 903 -6.68 30.90 38.69
CA GLU A 903 -7.40 31.62 37.63
C GLU A 903 -7.90 30.68 36.53
N ARG A 904 -7.08 29.74 36.05
CA ARG A 904 -7.48 28.71 35.06
C ARG A 904 -8.61 27.83 35.59
N LYS A 905 -8.52 27.42 36.85
CA LYS A 905 -9.56 26.66 37.54
C LYS A 905 -10.83 27.49 37.75
N ALA A 906 -10.71 28.79 38.04
CA ALA A 906 -11.84 29.70 38.12
C ALA A 906 -12.52 29.93 36.75
N LEU A 907 -11.76 29.97 35.66
CA LEU A 907 -12.28 30.09 34.29
C LEU A 907 -13.18 28.90 33.93
N LYS A 908 -12.78 27.66 34.25
CA LYS A 908 -13.61 26.45 34.08
C LYS A 908 -14.95 26.51 34.83
N ASN A 909 -14.99 27.18 35.98
CA ASN A 909 -16.17 27.25 36.84
C ASN A 909 -17.12 28.41 36.50
N LYS A 910 -16.71 29.31 35.60
CA LYS A 910 -17.55 30.43 35.11
C LYS A 910 -18.30 30.01 33.83
N PRO A 911 -19.44 30.63 33.52
CA PRO A 911 -20.03 30.54 32.18
C PRO A 911 -19.00 30.94 31.12
N PRO A 912 -18.86 30.19 30.00
CA PRO A 912 -17.91 30.53 28.94
C PRO A 912 -18.09 31.96 28.41
N THR A 913 -17.02 32.75 28.48
CA THR A 913 -16.92 34.10 27.91
C THR A 913 -15.64 34.15 27.08
N PHE A 914 -15.76 33.96 25.76
CA PHE A 914 -14.61 33.86 24.87
C PHE A 914 -14.85 34.70 23.62
N LEU A 915 -13.79 35.35 23.16
CA LEU A 915 -13.77 36.00 21.86
C LEU A 915 -13.91 34.96 20.75
N GLY A 916 -14.77 35.24 19.79
CA GLY A 916 -14.95 34.39 18.60
C GLY A 916 -15.66 35.12 17.47
N VAL A 917 -15.97 34.41 16.39
CA VAL A 917 -16.73 34.97 15.27
C VAL A 917 -18.15 35.32 15.73
N GLN A 918 -18.68 36.46 15.27
CA GLN A 918 -20.03 36.88 15.58
C GLN A 918 -21.04 35.89 14.97
N SER A 919 -21.87 35.28 15.82
CA SER A 919 -23.00 34.44 15.40
C SER A 919 -24.11 35.31 14.80
N ASP A 920 -23.96 35.71 13.54
CA ASP A 920 -24.97 36.44 12.76
C ASP A 920 -25.10 35.91 11.31
N LYS A 921 -26.10 36.40 10.57
CA LYS A 921 -26.37 36.02 9.17
C LYS A 921 -25.24 36.45 8.21
N GLN A 922 -24.55 37.54 8.50
CA GLN A 922 -23.49 38.07 7.64
C GLN A 922 -22.20 37.24 7.77
N SER A 923 -21.88 36.75 8.97
CA SER A 923 -20.79 35.81 9.21
C SER A 923 -21.03 34.48 8.51
N LEU A 924 -22.25 33.94 8.62
CA LEU A 924 -22.66 32.74 7.88
C LEU A 924 -22.50 32.95 6.36
N GLN A 925 -23.11 34.01 5.82
CA GLN A 925 -23.00 34.34 4.40
C GLN A 925 -21.54 34.47 3.95
N TRP A 926 -20.71 35.18 4.70
CA TRP A 926 -19.29 35.39 4.38
C TRP A 926 -18.48 34.08 4.42
N ILE A 927 -18.66 33.21 5.41
CA ILE A 927 -17.96 31.90 5.48
C ILE A 927 -18.34 31.03 4.27
N TRP A 928 -19.62 30.99 3.95
CA TRP A 928 -20.15 30.20 2.83
C TRP A 928 -19.61 30.70 1.48
N GLU A 929 -19.76 31.99 1.20
CA GLU A 929 -19.36 32.66 -0.05
C GLU A 929 -17.83 32.76 -0.23
N SER A 930 -17.05 32.64 0.85
CA SER A 930 -15.58 32.58 0.77
C SER A 930 -15.04 31.22 0.30
N GLY A 931 -15.89 30.20 0.17
CA GLY A 931 -15.49 28.87 -0.32
C GLY A 931 -14.77 27.97 0.70
N PHE A 932 -14.70 28.39 1.98
CA PHE A 932 -13.96 27.66 3.02
C PHE A 932 -14.52 26.26 3.25
N VAL A 933 -13.66 25.25 3.28
CA VAL A 933 -14.05 23.82 3.50
C VAL A 933 -13.99 23.40 4.96
N ALA A 934 -13.17 24.10 5.73
CA ALA A 934 -13.06 24.02 7.16
C ALA A 934 -12.66 25.41 7.69
N VAL A 935 -12.94 25.66 8.95
CA VAL A 935 -12.52 26.88 9.66
C VAL A 935 -11.90 26.47 10.99
N ALA A 936 -10.83 27.13 11.42
CA ALA A 936 -10.21 26.86 12.71
C ALA A 936 -9.81 28.15 13.44
N SER A 937 -9.80 28.09 14.77
CA SER A 937 -9.30 29.15 15.64
C SER A 937 -8.58 28.59 16.87
N ASP A 938 -7.90 29.48 17.58
CA ASP A 938 -7.26 29.23 18.87
C ASP A 938 -8.23 29.29 20.07
N ALA A 939 -9.49 29.69 19.86
CA ALA A 939 -10.50 29.79 20.92
C ALA A 939 -11.13 28.41 21.27
N PRO A 940 -11.69 28.21 22.49
CA PRO A 940 -12.45 27.02 22.89
C PRO A 940 -13.86 26.92 22.31
N SER A 941 -14.23 27.88 21.46
CA SER A 941 -15.46 27.94 20.67
C SER A 941 -15.13 28.79 19.45
N PHE A 942 -15.34 28.31 18.22
CA PHE A 942 -15.07 29.14 17.03
C PHE A 942 -15.96 30.39 16.95
N GLU A 943 -17.21 30.27 17.40
CA GLU A 943 -18.13 31.40 17.58
C GLU A 943 -18.02 32.00 18.99
N MET A 944 -18.38 33.27 19.15
CA MET A 944 -18.31 33.95 20.45
C MET A 944 -19.05 33.17 21.56
N ALA A 945 -18.41 33.04 22.72
CA ALA A 945 -19.07 32.55 23.92
C ALA A 945 -19.43 33.73 24.87
N PRO A 946 -20.61 33.72 25.52
CA PRO A 946 -21.57 32.62 25.61
C PRO A 946 -22.37 32.42 24.32
N LEU A 947 -22.66 31.16 23.97
CA LEU A 947 -23.35 30.78 22.73
C LEU A 947 -24.81 31.26 22.63
N VAL A 948 -25.42 31.67 23.74
CA VAL A 948 -26.76 32.25 23.83
C VAL A 948 -26.72 33.40 24.83
N GLY A 949 -27.30 34.55 24.48
CA GLY A 949 -27.39 35.71 25.34
C GLY A 949 -28.04 36.91 24.68
N PRO A 950 -27.92 38.12 25.27
CA PRO A 950 -28.54 39.33 24.73
C PRO A 950 -28.13 39.70 23.30
N HIS A 951 -26.96 39.24 22.85
CA HIS A 951 -26.41 39.50 21.52
C HIS A 951 -27.11 38.70 20.40
N ASN A 952 -27.76 37.57 20.72
CA ASN A 952 -28.45 36.70 19.74
C ASN A 952 -29.89 36.32 20.16
N ALA A 953 -30.47 37.09 21.07
CA ALA A 953 -31.84 36.90 21.55
C ALA A 953 -32.92 37.16 20.45
N PRO A 954 -34.12 36.56 20.56
CA PRO A 954 -35.23 36.83 19.67
C PRO A 954 -35.63 38.31 19.68
N GLY A 955 -36.00 38.85 18.52
CA GLY A 955 -36.25 40.28 18.31
C GLY A 955 -34.99 41.14 18.19
N GLY A 956 -33.80 40.55 18.30
CA GLY A 956 -32.51 41.21 18.10
C GLY A 956 -32.00 41.11 16.65
N ILE A 957 -30.76 40.65 16.49
CA ILE A 957 -30.09 40.48 15.17
C ILE A 957 -30.78 39.49 14.21
N TRP A 958 -31.79 38.76 14.70
CA TRP A 958 -32.57 37.76 13.95
C TRP A 958 -33.99 38.19 13.61
N ALA A 959 -34.39 39.41 13.99
CA ALA A 959 -35.77 39.85 13.84
C ALA A 959 -36.24 39.67 12.39
N ASN A 960 -37.36 38.96 12.21
CA ASN A 960 -37.99 38.60 10.93
C ASN A 960 -37.31 37.49 10.11
N GLU A 961 -36.24 36.85 10.59
CA GLU A 961 -35.71 35.63 9.95
C GLU A 961 -36.59 34.42 10.28
N SER A 962 -36.93 33.59 9.28
CA SER A 962 -37.88 32.46 9.45
C SER A 962 -37.40 31.36 10.41
N TRP A 963 -36.12 31.42 10.81
CA TRP A 963 -35.42 30.45 11.66
C TRP A 963 -35.01 30.99 13.04
N GLU A 964 -35.44 32.20 13.40
CA GLU A 964 -35.12 32.87 14.68
C GLU A 964 -35.34 31.97 15.93
N GLN A 965 -36.42 31.18 15.92
CA GLN A 965 -36.77 30.25 17.00
C GLN A 965 -35.90 28.97 17.02
N GLU A 966 -35.43 28.52 15.87
CA GLU A 966 -34.60 27.31 15.78
C GLU A 966 -33.17 27.54 16.30
N MET A 967 -32.67 28.77 16.16
CA MET A 967 -31.33 29.15 16.61
C MET A 967 -31.24 29.43 18.13
N GLN A 968 -32.35 29.34 18.86
CA GLN A 968 -32.37 29.45 20.34
C GLN A 968 -31.75 28.24 21.06
N GLY A 969 -31.40 27.17 20.33
CA GLY A 969 -30.61 26.05 20.87
C GLY A 969 -29.15 26.40 21.18
N GLY A 970 -28.65 27.53 20.71
CA GLY A 970 -27.24 27.93 20.81
C GLY A 970 -26.34 27.29 19.75
N GLY A 971 -25.11 27.78 19.65
CA GLY A 971 -24.11 27.26 18.70
C GLY A 971 -24.56 27.42 17.25
N LEU A 972 -24.85 28.65 16.81
CA LEU A 972 -25.36 28.90 15.46
C LEU A 972 -24.38 28.41 14.39
N LEU A 973 -23.12 28.84 14.51
CA LEU A 973 -22.10 28.47 13.53
C LEU A 973 -21.86 26.96 13.62
N HIS A 974 -21.85 26.37 14.82
CA HIS A 974 -21.81 24.92 14.98
C HIS A 974 -22.94 24.19 14.24
N GLN A 975 -24.21 24.62 14.40
CA GLN A 975 -25.36 24.01 13.73
C GLN A 975 -25.26 24.11 12.19
N TRP A 976 -24.91 25.28 11.67
CA TRP A 976 -24.87 25.51 10.22
C TRP A 976 -23.61 24.95 9.55
N LEU A 977 -22.43 25.13 10.13
CA LEU A 977 -21.17 24.61 9.59
C LEU A 977 -21.18 23.08 9.63
N LEU A 978 -21.31 22.47 10.82
CA LEU A 978 -21.25 21.01 10.97
C LEU A 978 -22.51 20.33 10.46
N GLY A 979 -23.68 20.72 11.00
CA GLY A 979 -24.96 20.09 10.69
C GLY A 979 -25.53 20.48 9.32
N GLY A 980 -25.38 21.74 8.90
CA GLY A 980 -25.96 22.26 7.66
C GLY A 980 -25.11 22.01 6.42
N TRP A 981 -23.82 22.33 6.49
CA TRP A 981 -22.93 22.43 5.32
C TRP A 981 -21.87 21.33 5.22
N GLY A 982 -21.57 20.67 6.33
CA GLY A 982 -20.45 19.76 6.42
C GLY A 982 -19.10 20.49 6.32
N VAL A 983 -19.03 21.72 6.85
CA VAL A 983 -17.79 22.49 7.05
C VAL A 983 -17.28 22.15 8.45
N MET A 984 -16.06 21.62 8.55
CA MET A 984 -15.48 21.27 9.85
C MET A 984 -15.05 22.49 10.65
N ILE A 985 -15.14 22.39 11.97
CA ILE A 985 -14.69 23.42 12.92
C ILE A 985 -13.46 22.92 13.66
N GLY A 986 -12.40 23.73 13.69
CA GLY A 986 -11.18 23.53 14.45
C GLY A 986 -11.12 24.50 15.63
N GLU A 987 -10.81 24.00 16.82
CA GLU A 987 -10.79 24.81 18.03
C GLU A 987 -9.52 24.57 18.83
N MET A 988 -9.13 25.56 19.63
CA MET A 988 -7.91 25.58 20.43
C MET A 988 -6.62 25.23 19.64
N PHE A 989 -6.55 25.58 18.36
CA PHE A 989 -5.31 25.45 17.57
C PHE A 989 -4.24 26.42 18.10
N ASP A 990 -2.99 25.97 18.23
CA ASP A 990 -1.88 26.87 18.58
C ASP A 990 -1.40 27.65 17.34
N LEU A 991 -1.93 28.86 17.18
CA LEU A 991 -1.66 29.74 16.05
C LEU A 991 -0.57 30.79 16.32
N GLU A 992 0.06 30.80 17.50
CA GLU A 992 1.06 31.82 17.87
C GLU A 992 2.27 31.76 16.92
N ALA A 993 2.94 30.60 16.86
CA ALA A 993 4.12 30.42 16.01
C ALA A 993 3.79 30.55 14.51
N LEU A 994 2.54 30.25 14.11
CA LEU A 994 2.07 30.42 12.73
C LEU A 994 2.00 31.90 12.37
N CYS A 995 1.41 32.73 13.23
CA CYS A 995 1.27 34.15 13.01
C CYS A 995 2.61 34.90 13.08
N GLU A 996 3.57 34.45 13.91
CA GLU A 996 4.95 34.97 13.85
C GLU A 996 5.63 34.64 12.51
N LYS A 997 5.60 33.37 12.06
CA LYS A 997 6.20 32.97 10.78
C LYS A 997 5.53 33.64 9.58
N SER A 998 4.21 33.85 9.65
CA SER A 998 3.44 34.62 8.66
C SER A 998 3.96 36.06 8.50
N VAL A 999 4.27 36.73 9.61
CA VAL A 999 4.85 38.09 9.61
C VAL A 999 6.30 38.10 9.14
N GLU A 1000 7.12 37.15 9.61
CA GLU A 1000 8.52 36.99 9.21
C GLU A 1000 8.69 36.83 7.69
N LEU A 1001 7.80 36.04 7.07
CA LEU A 1001 7.81 35.80 5.62
C LEU A 1001 6.99 36.81 4.81
N GLY A 1002 6.21 37.68 5.47
CA GLY A 1002 5.27 38.59 4.80
C GLY A 1002 4.17 37.86 4.02
N ARG A 1003 3.73 36.68 4.49
CA ARG A 1003 2.77 35.80 3.80
C ARG A 1003 1.64 35.36 4.72
N SER A 1004 0.40 35.66 4.32
CA SER A 1004 -0.82 35.26 5.04
C SER A 1004 -1.48 33.99 4.48
N THR A 1005 -0.73 33.17 3.73
CA THR A 1005 -1.14 31.85 3.24
C THR A 1005 -0.05 30.81 3.43
N CYS A 1006 -0.46 29.57 3.67
CA CYS A 1006 0.42 28.40 3.81
C CYS A 1006 -0.27 27.13 3.27
N PHE A 1007 0.48 26.04 3.10
CA PHE A 1007 -0.11 24.71 2.93
C PHE A 1007 -0.39 24.10 4.31
N VAL A 1008 -1.57 23.52 4.51
CA VAL A 1008 -1.95 22.84 5.75
C VAL A 1008 -2.19 21.37 5.47
N SER A 1009 -1.56 20.51 6.26
CA SER A 1009 -1.80 19.07 6.29
C SER A 1009 -2.27 18.67 7.68
N SER A 1010 -3.39 17.98 7.78
CA SER A 1010 -3.96 17.50 9.04
C SER A 1010 -4.65 16.15 8.84
N VAL A 1011 -4.36 15.19 9.70
CA VAL A 1011 -4.90 13.81 9.60
C VAL A 1011 -5.46 13.39 10.95
N PRO A 1012 -6.80 13.42 11.12
CA PRO A 1012 -7.48 12.95 12.33
C PRO A 1012 -7.18 11.49 12.71
N LEU A 1013 -7.43 11.16 13.97
CA LEU A 1013 -7.40 9.79 14.48
C LEU A 1013 -8.43 8.91 13.76
N LYS A 1014 -8.03 7.69 13.40
CA LYS A 1014 -8.86 6.69 12.72
C LYS A 1014 -9.75 5.95 13.73
N VAL A 1015 -10.62 6.68 14.43
CA VAL A 1015 -11.63 6.13 15.34
C VAL A 1015 -12.93 5.90 14.55
N PRO A 1016 -13.34 4.65 14.27
CA PRO A 1016 -14.54 4.37 13.46
C PRO A 1016 -15.79 5.00 14.07
N GLY A 1017 -16.53 5.79 13.28
CA GLY A 1017 -17.70 6.53 13.76
C GLY A 1017 -17.36 7.64 14.78
N GLY A 1018 -16.09 8.05 14.87
CA GLY A 1018 -15.59 9.01 15.85
C GLY A 1018 -16.22 10.40 15.71
N VAL A 1019 -16.42 11.07 16.85
CA VAL A 1019 -17.14 12.37 16.92
C VAL A 1019 -16.26 13.57 16.60
N ALA A 1020 -15.06 13.57 17.17
CA ALA A 1020 -14.06 14.64 17.08
C ALA A 1020 -12.68 14.02 17.31
N SER A 1021 -11.61 14.75 16.98
CA SER A 1021 -10.23 14.26 17.05
C SER A 1021 -9.24 15.40 17.29
N PRO A 1022 -8.12 15.17 18.00
CA PRO A 1022 -6.92 15.99 17.84
C PRO A 1022 -6.57 16.18 16.35
N PRO A 1023 -6.14 17.37 15.92
CA PRO A 1023 -6.02 17.68 14.51
C PRO A 1023 -4.74 17.10 13.87
N ASN A 1024 -3.64 16.91 14.62
CA ASN A 1024 -2.36 16.43 14.08
C ASN A 1024 -1.96 17.26 12.85
N ALA A 1025 -2.00 18.59 13.03
CA ALA A 1025 -1.97 19.59 11.99
C ALA A 1025 -0.62 20.29 11.91
N VAL A 1026 -0.12 20.43 10.68
CA VAL A 1026 1.10 21.16 10.35
C VAL A 1026 0.83 22.16 9.24
N ALA A 1027 1.25 23.41 9.46
CA ALA A 1027 1.38 24.42 8.42
C ALA A 1027 2.78 24.36 7.81
N ILE A 1028 2.88 24.53 6.50
CA ILE A 1028 4.10 24.51 5.72
C ILE A 1028 4.14 25.73 4.79
N PHE A 1029 5.21 26.52 4.84
CA PHE A 1029 5.41 27.72 4.01
C PHE A 1029 6.37 27.50 2.84
#